data_AF-A0A544ZFB7-F1
#
_entry.id   AF-A0A544ZFB7-F1
#
_cell.length_a   1.000
_cell.length_b   1.000
_cell.length_c   1.000
_cell.angle_alpha   90.00
_cell.angle_beta   90.00
_cell.angle_gamma   90.00
#
_symmetry.space_group_name_H-M   'P 1'
#
loop_
_entity.id
_entity.type
_entity.pdbx_description
1 polymer ?
#
loop_
_entity_poly.entity_id
_entity_poly.type
_entity_poly.pdbx_seq_one_letter_code
_entity_poly.pdbx_strand_id
1 'polypeptide(L)'
;MPFGHHRFARRILTAVAAVAPVAALAATGPVLGTTSADAAVTCQVTYTSTQWGTNSGGFTAGITVRNTGEALTGWKLTFTFPGSQKLTQGWSARWTQLADRVTAQNEPWNGTVAAGGSLQLGFGGTWTGSNPPPTDFTFNGVPCQVIVPGASPSPSASPSASPSAGPSASPSPGPLRIVIEPKTVTVPEGGTASVQVWLTRRPEGTVRIGTANMSGDKDLTIVTNPSFTPDNWNVPQPLTVAAAEDDDTVNGSATFDTRSSQATAPSAVLWTATEQDNDTASPSPSPSPGGDLPVDNPFLGVKGYVDPDWAADVESSAVKVDDATAQKMRGLEKTPTAVWLNRIADVTGGSGVTRTLKDHLDTAVEQGAGYVTVVLHDLPDRDCRSRVSDAELHEQDNGLNRYKAEFVDPVAALLAKPEYRNLRVAAVIEPRALTDLTVGGAPYTYPCERAAGSGVYVMGIRYALDTLSLLPNVYTYMDAGSAGWAGWESNFTALATSITETVRGTTRGLSSLTGITTNVGDYIPLQEPFLTGPDQTVSGQPIKQSRFIDWNPYLNERDYALAMRAALITKGLPASLGVVVDTSRDGWGGPARPTAVSTSSDVNTFVDQSRVDRRPSRAAECNQNGAGLGARPIAAPAPGVDAYLWIKRPGESDGVGGPLLPEGSDRLIDYRCDPKGSLTPWSDGFRPTGALPNAPLAGDWHHEQFVMLVNNAYPAL
;
A
#
# COMPACT_ATOMS: atom_id res chain seq x y z
N MET A 1 -46.39 -45.53 -0.88
CA MET A 1 -46.29 -46.11 0.48
C MET A 1 -46.25 -44.95 1.47
N PRO A 2 -47.20 -44.78 2.41
CA PRO A 2 -47.38 -43.46 3.06
C PRO A 2 -47.59 -43.44 4.60
N PHE A 3 -47.45 -42.23 5.17
CA PHE A 3 -48.05 -41.66 6.41
C PHE A 3 -47.77 -42.22 7.84
N GLY A 4 -47.73 -41.28 8.81
CA GLY A 4 -47.69 -41.50 10.27
C GLY A 4 -46.71 -40.54 10.98
N HIS A 5 -46.95 -39.26 11.27
CA HIS A 5 -47.99 -38.63 12.11
C HIS A 5 -48.00 -39.05 13.60
N HIS A 6 -47.46 -38.20 14.47
CA HIS A 6 -47.96 -38.01 15.84
C HIS A 6 -48.20 -36.52 16.14
N ARG A 7 -49.41 -36.20 16.57
CA ARG A 7 -49.83 -34.91 17.17
C ARG A 7 -50.02 -35.10 18.67
N PHE A 8 -49.79 -34.08 19.49
CA PHE A 8 -50.47 -33.72 20.76
C PHE A 8 -49.63 -32.62 21.45
N ALA A 9 -50.14 -31.60 22.13
CA ALA A 9 -51.33 -30.75 21.94
C ALA A 9 -51.11 -29.40 22.68
N ARG A 10 -51.88 -28.37 22.33
CA ARG A 10 -51.83 -27.04 22.98
C ARG A 10 -52.18 -27.09 24.48
N ARG A 11 -51.63 -26.15 25.26
CA ARG A 11 -52.42 -25.30 26.18
C ARG A 11 -51.77 -23.94 26.42
N ILE A 12 -52.59 -22.90 26.32
CA ILE A 12 -52.31 -21.50 26.63
C ILE A 12 -52.98 -21.20 27.97
N LEU A 13 -52.35 -20.41 28.85
CA LEU A 13 -53.06 -19.58 29.82
C LEU A 13 -52.16 -18.43 30.33
N THR A 14 -52.81 -17.37 30.80
CA THR A 14 -52.28 -16.01 30.85
C THR A 14 -52.49 -15.37 32.24
N ALA A 15 -51.71 -14.32 32.53
CA ALA A 15 -52.11 -13.11 33.28
C ALA A 15 -52.06 -13.01 34.83
N VAL A 16 -51.23 -12.03 35.29
CA VAL A 16 -51.60 -10.82 36.11
C VAL A 16 -51.59 -10.83 37.67
N ALA A 17 -50.49 -10.25 38.22
CA ALA A 17 -50.38 -9.03 39.07
C ALA A 17 -50.68 -8.92 40.61
N ALA A 18 -50.14 -7.81 41.16
CA ALA A 18 -50.28 -7.14 42.48
C ALA A 18 -49.53 -7.75 43.71
N VAL A 19 -48.61 -7.10 44.46
CA VAL A 19 -48.36 -5.73 45.01
C VAL A 19 -48.78 -5.55 46.48
N ALA A 20 -47.82 -5.19 47.35
CA ALA A 20 -48.03 -4.50 48.64
C ALA A 20 -46.74 -3.77 49.10
N PRO A 21 -46.79 -2.56 49.73
CA PRO A 21 -45.61 -1.73 50.07
C PRO A 21 -45.40 -1.48 51.58
N VAL A 22 -44.26 -0.87 51.95
CA VAL A 22 -44.03 -0.23 53.27
C VAL A 22 -43.28 1.11 53.08
N ALA A 23 -43.64 2.11 53.89
CA ALA A 23 -43.10 3.47 53.89
C ALA A 23 -43.19 4.04 55.32
N ALA A 24 -42.55 5.14 55.75
CA ALA A 24 -41.63 6.11 55.14
C ALA A 24 -40.86 6.82 56.27
N LEU A 25 -39.90 7.73 55.97
CA LEU A 25 -39.70 8.94 56.78
C LEU A 25 -38.97 10.05 56.01
N ALA A 26 -39.29 11.32 56.31
CA ALA A 26 -38.74 12.51 55.67
C ALA A 26 -38.04 13.42 56.69
N ALA A 27 -37.06 14.21 56.22
CA ALA A 27 -36.52 15.36 56.94
C ALA A 27 -36.15 16.47 55.95
N THR A 28 -36.57 17.70 56.23
CA THR A 28 -36.30 18.90 55.42
C THR A 28 -35.56 19.96 56.23
N GLY A 29 -34.49 20.52 55.67
CA GLY A 29 -33.76 21.66 56.24
C GLY A 29 -32.81 22.28 55.21
N PRO A 30 -32.79 23.62 55.01
CA PRO A 30 -32.08 24.24 53.89
C PRO A 30 -30.64 24.68 54.25
N VAL A 31 -29.75 24.67 53.26
CA VAL A 31 -28.47 25.41 53.30
C VAL A 31 -28.26 26.12 51.95
N LEU A 32 -27.77 27.35 52.01
CA LEU A 32 -27.60 28.24 50.87
C LEU A 32 -26.29 27.97 50.09
N GLY A 33 -26.40 27.94 48.77
CA GLY A 33 -25.44 28.48 47.80
C GLY A 33 -23.94 28.19 47.94
N THR A 34 -23.46 27.23 47.16
CA THR A 34 -22.13 27.33 46.50
C THR A 34 -22.30 27.09 45.00
N THR A 35 -22.03 28.12 44.20
CA THR A 35 -22.02 28.03 42.72
C THR A 35 -20.59 27.93 42.19
N SER A 36 -20.15 26.71 41.88
CA SER A 36 -19.08 26.33 40.93
C SER A 36 -18.73 24.85 41.18
N ALA A 37 -18.45 24.01 40.19
CA ALA A 37 -18.26 24.25 38.75
C ALA A 37 -19.08 23.27 37.88
N ASP A 38 -19.23 23.58 36.59
CA ASP A 38 -19.81 22.67 35.60
C ASP A 38 -19.03 21.35 35.50
N ALA A 39 -19.70 20.23 35.81
CA ALA A 39 -19.26 18.89 35.43
C ALA A 39 -19.96 18.47 34.12
N ALA A 40 -19.78 19.28 33.07
CA ALA A 40 -20.36 19.04 31.75
C ALA A 40 -19.41 18.26 30.82
N VAL A 41 -19.99 17.46 29.92
CA VAL A 41 -19.34 16.64 28.86
C VAL A 41 -18.74 15.29 29.32
N THR A 42 -19.49 14.20 29.12
CA THR A 42 -19.02 12.80 29.28
C THR A 42 -18.95 12.00 27.98
N CYS A 43 -18.64 12.66 26.86
CA CYS A 43 -18.00 12.05 25.70
C CYS A 43 -17.42 13.15 24.78
N GLN A 44 -16.33 12.84 24.07
CA GLN A 44 -15.79 13.69 23.01
C GLN A 44 -15.85 12.92 21.68
N VAL A 45 -16.42 13.53 20.65
CA VAL A 45 -16.59 12.93 19.33
C VAL A 45 -15.80 13.71 18.30
N THR A 46 -14.91 13.06 17.59
CA THR A 46 -14.29 13.59 16.37
C THR A 46 -14.99 12.96 15.17
N TYR A 47 -15.57 13.80 14.30
CA TYR A 47 -16.17 13.36 13.05
C TYR A 47 -15.29 13.81 11.87
N THR A 48 -14.94 12.87 11.00
CA THR A 48 -14.26 13.12 9.73
C THR A 48 -15.06 12.50 8.60
N SER A 49 -15.07 13.13 7.43
CA SER A 49 -15.74 12.58 6.25
C SER A 49 -15.03 12.96 4.96
N THR A 50 -14.83 11.97 4.09
CA THR A 50 -14.35 12.15 2.73
C THR A 50 -15.51 11.89 1.77
N GLN A 51 -15.78 12.81 0.86
CA GLN A 51 -16.92 12.75 -0.06
C GLN A 51 -16.49 12.81 -1.52
N TRP A 52 -17.37 12.35 -2.41
CA TRP A 52 -17.22 12.47 -3.85
C TRP A 52 -18.56 12.86 -4.51
N GLY A 53 -18.49 13.39 -5.73
CA GLY A 53 -19.62 13.93 -6.47
C GLY A 53 -19.79 15.45 -6.29
N THR A 54 -20.45 16.10 -7.25
CA THR A 54 -20.54 17.58 -7.30
C THR A 54 -21.86 18.11 -6.76
N ASN A 55 -22.98 17.49 -7.15
CA ASN A 55 -24.35 17.83 -6.69
C ASN A 55 -25.09 16.63 -6.07
N SER A 56 -24.51 15.45 -6.17
CA SER A 56 -24.93 14.21 -5.53
C SER A 56 -23.77 13.22 -5.60
N GLY A 57 -23.70 12.31 -4.65
CA GLY A 57 -22.64 11.30 -4.62
C GLY A 57 -22.61 10.51 -3.33
N GLY A 58 -21.44 9.97 -3.02
CA GLY A 58 -21.19 9.20 -1.81
C GLY A 58 -20.24 9.91 -0.86
N PHE A 59 -20.16 9.38 0.36
CA PHE A 59 -19.16 9.75 1.34
C PHE A 59 -18.84 8.57 2.26
N THR A 60 -17.65 8.61 2.83
CA THR A 60 -17.20 7.72 3.90
C THR A 60 -16.90 8.56 5.12
N ALA A 61 -17.38 8.16 6.29
CA ALA A 61 -17.25 8.89 7.54
C ALA A 61 -16.57 8.05 8.62
N GLY A 62 -15.62 8.65 9.32
CA GLY A 62 -14.98 8.12 10.52
C GLY A 62 -15.47 8.86 11.76
N ILE A 63 -15.79 8.11 12.81
CA ILE A 63 -16.17 8.63 14.12
C ILE A 63 -15.22 8.06 15.16
N THR A 64 -14.52 8.94 15.89
CA THR A 64 -13.82 8.56 17.13
C THR A 64 -14.62 9.06 18.32
N VAL A 65 -15.08 8.16 19.19
CA VAL A 65 -15.75 8.49 20.45
C VAL A 65 -14.76 8.24 21.59
N ARG A 66 -14.36 9.28 22.32
CA ARG A 66 -13.60 9.16 23.56
C ARG A 66 -14.55 9.22 24.75
N ASN A 67 -14.53 8.18 25.58
CA ASN A 67 -15.26 8.13 26.83
C ASN A 67 -14.54 8.99 27.89
N THR A 68 -15.14 10.11 28.29
CA THR A 68 -14.63 10.98 29.35
C THR A 68 -15.34 10.76 30.69
N GLY A 69 -16.24 9.76 30.78
CA GLY A 69 -16.92 9.33 32.00
C GLY A 69 -16.40 7.99 32.54
N GLU A 70 -17.25 7.30 33.32
CA GLU A 70 -16.97 5.97 33.88
C GLU A 70 -16.91 4.87 32.79
N ALA A 71 -16.33 3.72 33.13
CA ALA A 71 -16.24 2.59 32.21
C ALA A 71 -17.63 2.03 31.85
N LEU A 72 -17.84 1.77 30.56
CA LEU A 72 -19.08 1.21 30.00
C LEU A 72 -18.90 -0.28 29.69
N THR A 73 -19.99 -1.04 29.72
CA THR A 73 -20.08 -2.44 29.25
C THR A 73 -21.05 -2.63 28.08
N GLY A 74 -21.65 -1.54 27.60
CA GLY A 74 -22.44 -1.46 26.38
C GLY A 74 -22.63 0.01 25.99
N TRP A 75 -22.76 0.28 24.69
CA TRP A 75 -22.90 1.64 24.20
C TRP A 75 -23.80 1.78 22.98
N LYS A 76 -24.38 2.98 22.87
CA LYS A 76 -25.22 3.43 21.76
C LYS A 76 -24.87 4.88 21.43
N LEU A 77 -24.35 5.11 20.23
CA LEU A 77 -24.15 6.45 19.66
C LEU A 77 -25.37 6.82 18.79
N THR A 78 -25.88 8.04 18.90
CA THR A 78 -26.98 8.55 18.08
C THR A 78 -26.69 9.98 17.62
N PHE A 79 -26.98 10.29 16.36
CA PHE A 79 -26.84 11.62 15.76
C PHE A 79 -27.84 11.80 14.61
N THR A 80 -27.95 13.01 14.08
CA THR A 80 -28.87 13.35 12.98
C THR A 80 -28.10 13.85 11.78
N PHE A 81 -28.43 13.35 10.59
CA PHE A 81 -27.90 13.91 9.35
C PHE A 81 -28.58 15.27 9.07
N PRO A 82 -27.83 16.36 8.89
CA PRO A 82 -28.39 17.71 8.71
C PRO A 82 -28.93 17.99 7.30
N GLY A 83 -28.77 17.06 6.35
CA GLY A 83 -29.20 17.18 4.97
C GLY A 83 -29.85 15.91 4.44
N SER A 84 -29.68 15.67 3.14
CA SER A 84 -30.30 14.55 2.41
C SER A 84 -29.66 13.18 2.68
N GLN A 85 -28.69 13.10 3.60
CA GLN A 85 -27.79 11.95 3.67
C GLN A 85 -28.49 10.63 4.04
N LYS A 86 -28.02 9.55 3.41
CA LYS A 86 -28.47 8.19 3.70
C LYS A 86 -27.29 7.29 4.03
N LEU A 87 -27.35 6.66 5.19
CA LEU A 87 -26.50 5.54 5.58
C LEU A 87 -26.68 4.41 4.58
N THR A 88 -25.58 3.85 4.06
CA THR A 88 -25.62 2.63 3.24
C THR A 88 -25.19 1.41 4.06
N GLN A 89 -24.02 1.46 4.66
CA GLN A 89 -23.42 0.40 5.46
C GLN A 89 -22.42 1.02 6.45
N GLY A 90 -22.13 0.34 7.57
CA GLY A 90 -21.03 0.73 8.44
C GLY A 90 -20.44 -0.44 9.21
N TRP A 91 -19.32 -0.18 9.87
CA TRP A 91 -18.50 -1.17 10.58
C TRP A 91 -18.28 -0.77 12.04
N SER A 92 -17.71 -1.69 12.83
CA SER A 92 -17.51 -1.58 14.29
C SER A 92 -18.78 -1.31 15.12
N ALA A 93 -19.97 -1.36 14.52
CA ALA A 93 -21.25 -1.15 15.18
C ALA A 93 -22.41 -1.77 14.37
N ARG A 94 -23.54 -1.97 15.03
CA ARG A 94 -24.84 -2.20 14.39
C ARG A 94 -25.46 -0.87 14.03
N TRP A 95 -25.52 -0.57 12.73
CA TRP A 95 -26.00 0.69 12.21
C TRP A 95 -27.47 0.61 11.76
N THR A 96 -28.25 1.62 12.12
CA THR A 96 -29.62 1.83 11.62
C THR A 96 -29.86 3.31 11.36
N GLN A 97 -30.67 3.64 10.35
CA GLN A 97 -31.17 4.99 10.10
C GLN A 97 -32.69 4.97 10.03
N LEU A 98 -33.33 5.91 10.73
CA LEU A 98 -34.76 6.17 10.60
C LEU A 98 -34.94 7.65 10.23
N ALA A 99 -35.51 7.92 9.05
CA ALA A 99 -35.55 9.25 8.43
C ALA A 99 -34.15 9.88 8.27
N ASP A 100 -33.80 10.84 9.12
CA ASP A 100 -32.53 11.57 9.22
C ASP A 100 -31.65 11.09 10.39
N ARG A 101 -32.25 10.44 11.39
CA ARG A 101 -31.59 10.01 12.63
C ARG A 101 -30.86 8.69 12.46
N VAL A 102 -29.57 8.67 12.76
CA VAL A 102 -28.68 7.49 12.73
C VAL A 102 -28.44 6.98 14.14
N THR A 103 -28.42 5.66 14.30
CA THR A 103 -28.08 4.95 15.53
C THR A 103 -26.99 3.92 15.23
N ALA A 104 -25.91 3.95 16.01
CA ALA A 104 -24.90 2.92 16.08
C ALA A 104 -24.93 2.27 17.48
N GLN A 105 -24.98 0.94 17.54
CA GLN A 105 -24.93 0.19 18.79
C GLN A 105 -23.75 -0.79 18.79
N ASN A 106 -23.18 -1.05 19.96
CA ASN A 106 -22.06 -1.98 20.11
C ASN A 106 -22.36 -3.37 19.53
N GLU A 107 -21.32 -3.99 18.98
CA GLU A 107 -21.28 -5.42 18.71
C GLU A 107 -20.99 -6.19 20.01
N PRO A 108 -21.22 -7.52 20.06
CA PRO A 108 -20.92 -8.33 21.25
C PRO A 108 -19.47 -8.24 21.75
N TRP A 109 -18.52 -7.93 20.86
CA TRP A 109 -17.09 -7.90 21.15
C TRP A 109 -16.54 -6.52 21.56
N ASN A 110 -17.27 -5.41 21.35
CA ASN A 110 -16.81 -4.05 21.68
C ASN A 110 -17.74 -3.26 22.62
N GLY A 111 -18.62 -3.94 23.37
CA GLY A 111 -19.47 -3.27 24.36
C GLY A 111 -18.68 -2.56 25.46
N THR A 112 -17.50 -3.07 25.84
CA THR A 112 -16.69 -2.51 26.91
C THR A 112 -15.83 -1.33 26.45
N VAL A 113 -15.99 -0.17 27.08
CA VAL A 113 -15.17 1.03 26.84
C VAL A 113 -14.72 1.61 28.18
N ALA A 114 -13.43 1.49 28.50
CA ALA A 114 -12.87 1.99 29.76
C ALA A 114 -13.02 3.51 29.92
N ALA A 115 -12.96 3.99 31.17
CA ALA A 115 -12.87 5.42 31.46
C ALA A 115 -11.61 6.01 30.81
N GLY A 116 -11.74 7.12 30.08
CA GLY A 116 -10.67 7.73 29.29
C GLY A 116 -10.36 7.03 27.96
N GLY A 117 -10.92 5.84 27.71
CA GLY A 117 -10.71 5.04 26.51
C GLY A 117 -11.44 5.57 25.27
N SER A 118 -11.07 5.08 24.10
CA SER A 118 -11.63 5.51 22.80
C SER A 118 -12.16 4.34 21.98
N LEU A 119 -13.20 4.62 21.20
CA LEU A 119 -13.86 3.74 20.26
C LEU A 119 -13.78 4.36 18.86
N GLN A 120 -13.41 3.58 17.86
CA GLN A 120 -13.36 4.01 16.46
C GLN A 120 -14.41 3.26 15.64
N LEU A 121 -15.28 4.04 15.00
CA LEU A 121 -16.42 3.62 14.22
C LEU A 121 -16.34 4.25 12.82
N GLY A 122 -17.05 3.68 11.85
CA GLY A 122 -17.25 4.36 10.58
C GLY A 122 -18.36 3.77 9.74
N PHE A 123 -18.76 4.53 8.73
CA PHE A 123 -19.84 4.18 7.81
C PHE A 123 -19.69 4.84 6.44
N GLY A 124 -20.29 4.24 5.43
CA GLY A 124 -20.54 4.84 4.12
C GLY A 124 -21.95 5.43 4.04
N GLY A 125 -22.14 6.42 3.18
CA GLY A 125 -23.44 6.98 2.88
C GLY A 125 -23.51 7.68 1.52
N THR A 126 -24.72 8.09 1.14
CA THR A 126 -25.00 8.89 -0.07
C THR A 126 -25.61 10.24 0.30
N TRP A 127 -25.51 11.21 -0.60
CA TRP A 127 -26.02 12.58 -0.40
C TRP A 127 -26.46 13.21 -1.73
N THR A 128 -27.32 14.24 -1.65
CA THR A 128 -27.77 15.11 -2.75
C THR A 128 -27.83 16.57 -2.29
N GLY A 129 -27.42 17.50 -3.15
CA GLY A 129 -27.33 18.94 -2.86
C GLY A 129 -26.13 19.30 -1.99
N SER A 130 -26.08 18.83 -0.74
CA SER A 130 -24.96 19.04 0.19
C SER A 130 -24.84 17.92 1.22
N ASN A 131 -23.69 17.86 1.89
CA ASN A 131 -23.36 16.87 2.90
C ASN A 131 -22.69 17.54 4.12
N PRO A 132 -23.43 18.25 4.97
CA PRO A 132 -22.86 18.87 6.17
C PRO A 132 -22.59 17.82 7.25
N PRO A 133 -21.53 17.97 8.07
CA PRO A 133 -21.24 17.04 9.15
C PRO A 133 -22.31 17.13 10.27
N PRO A 134 -22.70 16.00 10.90
CA PRO A 134 -23.54 16.01 12.10
C PRO A 134 -22.88 16.75 13.27
N THR A 135 -23.69 17.35 14.14
CA THR A 135 -23.21 18.14 15.30
C THR A 135 -23.91 17.79 16.62
N ASP A 136 -24.86 16.86 16.62
CA ASP A 136 -25.76 16.52 17.73
C ASP A 136 -25.50 15.12 18.33
N PHE A 137 -24.24 14.68 18.32
CA PHE A 137 -23.86 13.35 18.82
C PHE A 137 -24.23 13.16 20.29
N THR A 138 -24.88 12.03 20.57
CA THR A 138 -25.20 11.57 21.93
C THR A 138 -24.69 10.14 22.13
N PHE A 139 -24.03 9.87 23.26
CA PHE A 139 -23.51 8.56 23.65
C PHE A 139 -24.25 8.08 24.90
N ASN A 140 -24.94 6.95 24.80
CA ASN A 140 -25.90 6.46 25.80
C ASN A 140 -26.95 7.52 26.22
N GLY A 141 -27.29 8.44 25.31
CA GLY A 141 -28.25 9.53 25.54
C GLY A 141 -27.64 10.82 26.11
N VAL A 142 -26.36 10.84 26.48
CA VAL A 142 -25.66 12.04 26.95
C VAL A 142 -25.02 12.79 25.76
N PRO A 143 -25.18 14.11 25.61
CA PRO A 143 -24.53 14.88 24.54
C PRO A 143 -23.00 14.86 24.62
N CYS A 144 -22.34 14.70 23.48
CA CYS A 144 -20.89 14.75 23.35
C CYS A 144 -20.40 16.13 22.91
N GLN A 145 -19.18 16.49 23.31
CA GLN A 145 -18.46 17.59 22.67
C GLN A 145 -17.99 17.14 21.29
N VAL A 146 -18.45 17.81 20.23
CA VAL A 146 -18.10 17.47 18.85
C VAL A 146 -16.92 18.32 18.38
N ILE A 147 -15.89 17.67 17.83
CA ILE A 147 -14.77 18.29 17.13
C ILE A 147 -14.96 18.00 15.63
N VAL A 148 -15.26 19.07 14.88
CA VAL A 148 -15.33 19.06 13.42
C VAL A 148 -14.15 19.90 12.88
N PRO A 149 -13.18 19.30 12.17
CA PRO A 149 -12.13 20.06 11.52
C PRO A 149 -12.72 20.99 10.42
N GLY A 150 -12.54 22.31 10.57
CA GLY A 150 -12.77 23.28 9.47
C GLY A 150 -14.00 24.20 9.55
N ALA A 151 -14.81 24.16 10.62
CA ALA A 151 -15.96 25.06 10.76
C ALA A 151 -15.59 26.40 11.43
N SER A 152 -15.65 27.51 10.68
CA SER A 152 -15.54 28.89 11.22
C SER A 152 -16.91 29.58 11.21
N PRO A 153 -17.35 30.22 12.32
CA PRO A 153 -18.67 30.85 12.40
C PRO A 153 -18.70 32.21 11.67
N SER A 154 -19.79 32.48 10.95
CA SER A 154 -19.97 33.71 10.14
C SER A 154 -21.27 34.45 10.47
N PRO A 155 -21.22 35.78 10.70
CA PRO A 155 -22.40 36.65 10.65
C PRO A 155 -22.34 37.71 9.53
N SER A 156 -23.54 38.11 9.08
CA SER A 156 -23.88 39.15 8.06
C SER A 156 -23.46 40.59 8.49
N ALA A 157 -23.44 41.67 7.67
CA ALA A 157 -24.03 41.95 6.35
C ALA A 157 -23.34 43.13 5.58
N SER A 158 -23.81 43.35 4.33
CA SER A 158 -23.57 44.43 3.30
C SER A 158 -23.60 45.92 3.76
N PRO A 159 -23.40 46.99 2.92
CA PRO A 159 -23.23 47.05 1.43
C PRO A 159 -22.28 48.14 0.79
N SER A 160 -22.03 48.04 -0.53
CA SER A 160 -21.72 49.11 -1.54
C SER A 160 -20.46 50.02 -1.37
N ALA A 161 -19.86 50.65 -2.40
CA ALA A 161 -20.23 50.86 -3.80
C ALA A 161 -19.00 50.97 -4.75
N SER A 162 -19.23 50.89 -6.07
CA SER A 162 -18.26 51.23 -7.14
C SER A 162 -18.44 52.70 -7.57
N PRO A 163 -17.42 53.38 -8.15
CA PRO A 163 -17.43 53.50 -9.62
C PRO A 163 -16.08 53.60 -10.36
N SER A 164 -16.14 53.22 -11.63
CA SER A 164 -15.41 53.74 -12.82
C SER A 164 -13.90 53.54 -13.02
N ALA A 165 -13.63 53.01 -14.21
CA ALA A 165 -12.34 52.75 -14.84
C ALA A 165 -11.46 54.00 -15.09
N GLY A 166 -10.14 53.77 -14.99
CA GLY A 166 -9.07 54.57 -15.61
C GLY A 166 -8.28 53.71 -16.62
N PRO A 167 -7.50 54.32 -17.53
CA PRO A 167 -7.03 53.66 -18.75
C PRO A 167 -5.92 52.62 -18.55
N SER A 168 -5.87 51.67 -19.49
CA SER A 168 -4.88 50.60 -19.60
C SER A 168 -3.44 51.13 -19.51
N ALA A 169 -2.77 50.85 -18.40
CA ALA A 169 -1.32 50.98 -18.31
C ALA A 169 -0.64 49.89 -19.15
N SER A 170 0.43 50.27 -19.85
CA SER A 170 1.37 49.36 -20.52
C SER A 170 1.84 48.27 -19.54
N PRO A 171 2.09 47.01 -19.99
CA PRO A 171 2.47 45.92 -19.08
C PRO A 171 3.70 46.32 -18.26
N SER A 172 3.49 46.51 -16.96
CA SER A 172 4.58 46.73 -16.01
C SER A 172 5.54 45.53 -16.11
N PRO A 173 6.87 45.74 -16.23
CA PRO A 173 7.81 44.63 -16.27
C PRO A 173 7.60 43.73 -15.04
N GLY A 174 7.46 42.42 -15.27
CA GLY A 174 7.22 41.46 -14.20
C GLY A 174 8.26 41.57 -13.08
N PRO A 175 7.94 41.16 -11.84
CA PRO A 175 8.85 41.30 -10.71
C PRO A 175 10.19 40.60 -10.98
N LEU A 176 11.26 41.16 -10.40
CA LEU A 176 12.60 40.58 -10.45
C LEU A 176 12.58 39.25 -9.68
N ARG A 177 12.92 38.16 -10.38
CA ARG A 177 12.99 36.80 -9.83
C ARG A 177 14.38 36.22 -10.07
N ILE A 178 14.78 35.31 -9.20
CA ILE A 178 15.92 34.42 -9.38
C ILE A 178 15.43 33.23 -10.23
N VAL A 179 16.27 32.75 -11.14
CA VAL A 179 16.12 31.45 -11.80
C VAL A 179 17.33 30.60 -11.41
N ILE A 180 17.09 29.30 -11.16
CA ILE A 180 18.12 28.31 -10.83
C ILE A 180 17.86 27.08 -11.68
N GLU A 181 18.84 26.68 -12.49
CA GLU A 181 18.80 25.46 -13.28
C GLU A 181 20.16 24.74 -13.29
N PRO A 182 20.20 23.40 -13.13
CA PRO A 182 19.09 22.54 -12.73
C PRO A 182 18.62 22.84 -11.28
N LYS A 183 17.41 22.39 -10.92
CA LYS A 183 16.91 22.47 -9.53
C LYS A 183 17.40 21.32 -8.64
N THR A 184 18.08 20.35 -9.22
CA THR A 184 18.73 19.23 -8.56
C THR A 184 20.15 19.14 -9.10
N VAL A 185 21.15 18.97 -8.24
CA VAL A 185 22.54 18.78 -8.65
C VAL A 185 23.17 17.64 -7.88
N THR A 186 23.87 16.77 -8.61
CA THR A 186 24.71 15.72 -8.01
C THR A 186 26.09 16.31 -7.72
N VAL A 187 26.57 16.17 -6.49
CA VAL A 187 27.87 16.68 -6.03
C VAL A 187 28.79 15.50 -5.75
N PRO A 188 29.90 15.30 -6.47
CA PRO A 188 30.85 14.26 -6.08
C PRO A 188 31.31 14.51 -4.65
N GLU A 189 31.33 13.45 -3.84
CA GLU A 189 31.92 13.45 -2.49
C GLU A 189 33.39 13.94 -2.53
N GLY A 190 33.82 14.64 -1.48
CA GLY A 190 35.10 15.36 -1.43
C GLY A 190 35.23 16.49 -2.46
N GLY A 191 34.19 16.71 -3.27
CA GLY A 191 34.21 17.50 -4.49
C GLY A 191 33.22 18.67 -4.48
N THR A 192 33.01 19.25 -5.66
CA THR A 192 32.07 20.38 -5.84
C THR A 192 31.29 20.25 -7.14
N ALA A 193 30.06 20.77 -7.13
CA ALA A 193 29.23 20.95 -8.31
C ALA A 193 28.53 22.32 -8.25
N SER A 194 27.97 22.77 -9.38
CA SER A 194 27.32 24.08 -9.46
C SER A 194 25.99 24.04 -10.20
N VAL A 195 24.99 24.71 -9.62
CA VAL A 195 23.77 25.11 -10.35
C VAL A 195 24.01 26.47 -11.01
N GLN A 196 23.32 26.73 -12.12
CA GLN A 196 23.40 28.02 -12.81
C GLN A 196 22.29 28.95 -12.32
N VAL A 197 22.66 30.18 -11.99
CA VAL A 197 21.76 31.21 -11.45
C VAL A 197 21.76 32.44 -12.36
N TRP A 198 20.60 33.03 -12.59
CA TRP A 198 20.46 34.35 -13.24
C TRP A 198 19.18 35.05 -12.79
N LEU A 199 18.99 36.30 -13.23
CA LEU A 199 17.80 37.10 -12.93
C LEU A 199 16.87 37.20 -14.14
N THR A 200 15.56 37.37 -13.89
CA THR A 200 14.56 37.54 -14.96
C THR A 200 14.51 38.94 -15.57
N ARG A 201 15.15 39.95 -14.95
CA ARG A 201 15.24 41.33 -15.47
C ARG A 201 16.48 42.06 -14.97
N ARG A 202 16.90 43.07 -15.72
CA ARG A 202 18.00 43.99 -15.37
C ARG A 202 17.72 44.64 -14.00
N PRO A 203 18.60 44.46 -12.99
CA PRO A 203 18.50 45.18 -11.73
C PRO A 203 18.97 46.63 -11.89
N GLU A 204 18.58 47.49 -10.95
CA GLU A 204 18.97 48.91 -10.92
C GLU A 204 20.31 49.13 -10.20
N GLY A 205 20.81 48.12 -9.49
CA GLY A 205 22.13 48.09 -8.84
C GLY A 205 22.62 46.65 -8.64
N THR A 206 23.64 46.46 -7.82
CA THR A 206 24.18 45.12 -7.55
C THR A 206 23.26 44.32 -6.63
N VAL A 207 22.76 43.18 -7.13
CA VAL A 207 22.01 42.16 -6.39
C VAL A 207 22.97 41.10 -5.88
N ARG A 208 22.94 40.83 -4.57
CA ARG A 208 23.66 39.70 -3.97
C ARG A 208 22.72 38.52 -3.82
N ILE A 209 23.20 37.32 -4.15
CA ILE A 209 22.53 36.06 -3.83
C ILE A 209 23.01 35.58 -2.46
N GLY A 210 22.09 35.08 -1.66
CA GLY A 210 22.38 34.41 -0.38
C GLY A 210 21.59 33.11 -0.31
N THR A 211 22.29 32.04 0.08
CA THR A 211 21.74 30.68 0.08
C THR A 211 21.95 30.05 1.44
N ALA A 212 20.90 29.45 1.99
CA ALA A 212 20.94 28.76 3.29
C ALA A 212 20.47 27.32 3.13
N ASN A 213 21.17 26.38 3.77
CA ASN A 213 20.67 25.03 3.97
C ASN A 213 19.48 25.09 4.93
N MET A 214 18.32 24.54 4.56
CA MET A 214 17.13 24.51 5.41
C MET A 214 16.94 23.17 6.13
N SER A 215 17.32 22.06 5.50
CA SER A 215 16.99 20.72 5.95
C SER A 215 17.70 19.67 5.09
N GLY A 216 17.95 18.51 5.69
CA GLY A 216 18.69 17.42 5.07
C GLY A 216 20.14 17.47 5.54
N ASP A 217 21.04 17.04 4.66
CA ASP A 217 22.43 16.83 5.03
C ASP A 217 23.17 18.10 5.45
N LYS A 218 24.14 17.96 6.36
CA LYS A 218 25.00 19.06 6.82
C LYS A 218 26.33 19.11 6.08
N ASP A 219 26.73 17.99 5.49
CA ASP A 219 28.02 17.85 4.83
C ASP A 219 27.97 18.47 3.41
N LEU A 220 26.76 18.64 2.87
CA LEU A 220 26.47 19.53 1.75
C LEU A 220 26.48 21.03 2.16
N THR A 221 27.52 21.75 1.72
CA THR A 221 27.79 23.15 2.12
C THR A 221 27.97 24.11 0.92
N ILE A 222 27.51 25.37 1.06
CA ILE A 222 27.62 26.37 -0.02
C ILE A 222 29.02 27.00 -0.04
N VAL A 223 29.74 26.81 -1.14
CA VAL A 223 31.11 27.31 -1.36
C VAL A 223 31.08 28.74 -1.91
N THR A 224 30.24 29.01 -2.91
CA THR A 224 30.15 30.33 -3.54
C THR A 224 28.71 30.75 -3.87
N ASN A 225 28.43 32.05 -3.75
CA ASN A 225 27.19 32.67 -4.22
C ASN A 225 27.52 33.75 -5.26
N PRO A 226 26.84 33.79 -6.43
CA PRO A 226 27.08 34.80 -7.46
C PRO A 226 26.50 36.18 -7.08
N SER A 227 26.88 37.20 -7.85
CA SER A 227 26.32 38.55 -7.72
C SER A 227 26.07 39.20 -9.08
N PHE A 228 24.94 39.86 -9.21
CA PHE A 228 24.44 40.37 -10.48
C PHE A 228 24.40 41.90 -10.49
N THR A 229 25.07 42.51 -11.45
CA THR A 229 25.01 43.94 -11.75
C THR A 229 24.03 44.19 -12.90
N PRO A 230 23.73 45.46 -13.24
CA PRO A 230 22.94 45.77 -14.43
C PRO A 230 23.51 45.21 -15.74
N ASP A 231 24.77 44.76 -15.79
CA ASP A 231 25.44 44.39 -17.04
C ASP A 231 25.69 42.87 -17.21
N ASN A 232 25.48 42.06 -16.16
CA ASN A 232 25.66 40.60 -16.20
C ASN A 232 24.45 39.79 -15.69
N TRP A 233 23.34 40.43 -15.35
CA TRP A 233 22.16 39.82 -14.71
C TRP A 233 21.49 38.67 -15.49
N ASN A 234 21.59 38.67 -16.82
CA ASN A 234 21.04 37.66 -17.72
C ASN A 234 22.08 36.64 -18.19
N VAL A 235 23.31 36.73 -17.67
CA VAL A 235 24.36 35.75 -17.91
C VAL A 235 24.30 34.74 -16.77
N PRO A 236 24.04 33.44 -17.04
CA PRO A 236 24.07 32.41 -16.00
C PRO A 236 25.44 32.37 -15.32
N GLN A 237 25.43 32.35 -13.98
CA GLN A 237 26.62 32.28 -13.15
C GLN A 237 26.52 31.09 -12.19
N PRO A 238 27.64 30.40 -11.90
CA PRO A 238 27.63 29.26 -10.99
C PRO A 238 27.38 29.70 -9.55
N LEU A 239 26.51 28.94 -8.87
CA LEU A 239 26.42 28.86 -7.42
C LEU A 239 26.94 27.47 -7.05
N THR A 240 28.05 27.42 -6.31
CA THR A 240 28.78 26.18 -6.04
C THR A 240 28.47 25.61 -4.66
N VAL A 241 28.21 24.31 -4.62
CA VAL A 241 28.05 23.48 -3.42
C VAL A 241 29.18 22.44 -3.37
N ALA A 242 29.68 22.16 -2.17
CA ALA A 242 30.58 21.04 -1.87
C ALA A 242 29.81 19.98 -1.11
N ALA A 243 30.18 18.72 -1.31
CA ALA A 243 29.98 17.66 -0.33
C ALA A 243 31.27 17.57 0.50
N ALA A 244 31.16 17.18 1.77
CA ALA A 244 32.35 16.78 2.52
C ALA A 244 32.84 15.42 2.00
N GLU A 245 33.88 14.90 2.64
CA GLU A 245 34.24 13.49 2.55
C GLU A 245 33.94 12.91 3.94
N ASP A 246 33.24 11.78 4.00
CA ASP A 246 33.08 11.03 5.24
C ASP A 246 33.49 9.57 5.06
N ASP A 247 32.83 8.62 5.73
CA ASP A 247 33.20 7.20 5.75
C ASP A 247 31.94 6.30 5.57
N ASP A 248 30.81 6.84 5.08
CA ASP A 248 29.58 6.08 4.83
C ASP A 248 29.42 5.61 3.37
N THR A 249 28.25 5.15 2.94
CA THR A 249 28.03 4.67 1.55
C THR A 249 26.66 5.12 1.01
N VAL A 250 26.11 6.22 1.53
CA VAL A 250 24.69 6.60 1.44
C VAL A 250 24.56 8.09 1.11
N ASN A 251 24.60 8.40 -0.19
CA ASN A 251 24.29 9.73 -0.75
C ASN A 251 23.36 10.61 0.11
N GLY A 252 23.94 11.49 0.92
CA GLY A 252 23.26 12.56 1.65
C GLY A 252 22.62 13.55 0.70
N SER A 253 21.57 14.22 1.18
CA SER A 253 20.87 15.24 0.38
C SER A 253 20.35 16.39 1.22
N ALA A 254 20.59 17.61 0.75
CA ALA A 254 20.23 18.86 1.41
C ALA A 254 19.38 19.74 0.51
N THR A 255 18.37 20.40 1.11
CA THR A 255 17.51 21.38 0.43
C THR A 255 17.93 22.79 0.82
N PHE A 256 18.24 23.60 -0.19
CA PHE A 256 18.71 24.98 -0.05
C PHE A 256 17.63 25.99 -0.42
N ASP A 257 17.50 27.04 0.40
CA ASP A 257 16.71 28.23 0.10
C ASP A 257 17.62 29.35 -0.40
N THR A 258 17.43 29.71 -1.66
CA THR A 258 18.19 30.79 -2.32
C THR A 258 17.34 32.04 -2.45
N ARG A 259 17.89 33.17 -1.97
CA ARG A 259 17.24 34.48 -1.92
C ARG A 259 18.14 35.56 -2.49
N SER A 260 17.57 36.69 -2.88
CA SER A 260 18.32 37.85 -3.36
C SER A 260 18.12 39.04 -2.45
N SER A 261 19.14 39.91 -2.36
CA SER A 261 19.13 41.10 -1.51
C SER A 261 18.16 42.21 -1.95
N GLN A 262 17.42 42.04 -3.06
CA GLN A 262 16.52 43.06 -3.61
C GLN A 262 15.14 42.52 -4.05
N ALA A 263 14.88 41.22 -3.96
CA ALA A 263 13.58 40.68 -4.35
C ALA A 263 12.54 40.89 -3.23
N THR A 264 11.39 41.45 -3.59
CA THR A 264 10.21 41.48 -2.70
C THR A 264 9.69 40.06 -2.45
N ALA A 265 9.26 39.80 -1.21
CA ALA A 265 8.91 38.47 -0.75
C ALA A 265 7.58 37.94 -1.34
N PRO A 266 7.40 36.61 -1.45
CA PRO A 266 8.38 35.56 -1.25
C PRO A 266 9.03 35.15 -2.59
N SER A 267 10.32 35.46 -2.75
CA SER A 267 11.12 35.10 -3.94
C SER A 267 12.22 34.09 -3.59
N ALA A 268 11.91 33.18 -2.66
CA ALA A 268 12.75 32.03 -2.32
C ALA A 268 12.69 31.00 -3.46
N VAL A 269 13.84 30.53 -3.93
CA VAL A 269 13.94 29.41 -4.87
C VAL A 269 14.56 28.24 -4.14
N LEU A 270 13.76 27.18 -3.97
CA LEU A 270 14.23 25.91 -3.42
C LEU A 270 14.87 25.06 -4.52
N TRP A 271 16.01 24.48 -4.19
CA TRP A 271 16.72 23.49 -5.00
C TRP A 271 17.44 22.51 -4.07
N THR A 272 17.82 21.35 -4.60
CA THR A 272 18.36 20.24 -3.82
C THR A 272 19.74 19.88 -4.35
N ALA A 273 20.69 19.68 -3.44
CA ALA A 273 21.92 18.94 -3.75
C ALA A 273 21.80 17.52 -3.19
N THR A 274 22.36 16.57 -3.90
CA THR A 274 22.53 15.19 -3.44
C THR A 274 23.99 14.86 -3.70
N GLU A 275 24.72 14.40 -2.69
CA GLU A 275 26.08 13.97 -2.98
C GLU A 275 26.08 12.65 -3.75
N GLN A 276 27.19 12.38 -4.40
CA GLN A 276 27.50 11.12 -5.02
C GLN A 276 28.72 10.61 -4.30
N ASP A 277 28.39 9.77 -3.32
CA ASP A 277 29.29 8.93 -2.56
C ASP A 277 30.30 8.23 -3.49
N ASN A 278 31.56 8.27 -3.07
CA ASN A 278 32.66 7.64 -3.79
C ASN A 278 33.21 6.41 -3.06
N ASP A 279 32.70 6.13 -1.86
CA ASP A 279 33.21 5.11 -0.98
C ASP A 279 32.67 3.72 -1.38
N THR A 280 33.55 2.94 -2.02
CA THR A 280 33.20 1.57 -2.39
C THR A 280 33.10 0.74 -1.12
N ALA A 281 31.89 0.28 -0.79
CA ALA A 281 31.59 -0.61 0.34
C ALA A 281 32.71 -1.64 0.60
N SER A 282 33.58 -1.30 1.55
CA SER A 282 34.68 -2.17 1.94
C SER A 282 34.07 -3.46 2.49
N PRO A 283 34.62 -4.66 2.19
CA PRO A 283 34.08 -5.90 2.70
C PRO A 283 34.32 -5.98 4.21
N SER A 284 33.39 -5.37 4.96
CA SER A 284 33.28 -5.50 6.41
C SER A 284 33.34 -6.99 6.74
N PRO A 285 34.18 -7.40 7.71
CA PRO A 285 34.42 -8.82 7.97
C PRO A 285 33.08 -9.50 8.22
N SER A 286 32.80 -10.56 7.45
CA SER A 286 31.53 -11.25 7.51
C SER A 286 31.14 -11.52 8.96
N PRO A 287 29.95 -11.10 9.43
CA PRO A 287 29.46 -11.60 10.69
C PRO A 287 29.37 -13.11 10.54
N SER A 288 30.23 -13.83 11.27
CA SER A 288 30.05 -15.26 11.48
C SER A 288 28.66 -15.47 12.09
N PRO A 289 27.92 -16.54 11.75
CA PRO A 289 26.53 -16.69 12.22
C PRO A 289 26.42 -16.74 13.75
N GLY A 290 26.10 -15.59 14.36
CA GLY A 290 25.92 -15.39 15.80
C GLY A 290 25.83 -13.89 16.14
N GLY A 291 24.95 -13.42 17.02
CA GLY A 291 24.00 -14.19 17.83
C GLY A 291 22.81 -13.42 18.40
N ASP A 292 22.51 -12.21 17.90
CA ASP A 292 21.33 -11.43 18.32
C ASP A 292 20.33 -11.30 17.17
N LEU A 293 19.10 -11.78 17.41
CA LEU A 293 17.91 -11.54 16.59
C LEU A 293 16.93 -10.70 17.41
N PRO A 294 16.15 -9.78 16.80
CA PRO A 294 16.08 -9.52 15.37
C PRO A 294 17.20 -8.62 14.85
N VAL A 295 17.61 -8.83 13.59
CA VAL A 295 18.42 -7.88 12.81
C VAL A 295 17.50 -6.87 12.09
N ASP A 296 18.05 -5.84 11.44
CA ASP A 296 17.25 -4.87 10.68
C ASP A 296 16.77 -5.47 9.34
N ASN A 297 17.71 -5.85 8.45
CA ASN A 297 17.41 -6.54 7.19
C ASN A 297 17.70 -8.06 7.31
N PRO A 298 16.69 -8.94 7.15
CA PRO A 298 16.88 -10.38 7.32
C PRO A 298 17.67 -11.05 6.19
N PHE A 299 17.73 -10.46 4.99
CA PHE A 299 18.39 -11.04 3.82
C PHE A 299 19.89 -10.73 3.76
N LEU A 300 20.37 -9.74 4.52
CA LEU A 300 21.74 -9.26 4.44
C LEU A 300 22.75 -10.26 5.03
N GLY A 301 23.81 -10.54 4.26
CA GLY A 301 24.94 -11.39 4.68
C GLY A 301 24.65 -12.88 4.75
N VAL A 302 23.51 -13.36 4.22
CA VAL A 302 23.05 -14.74 4.35
C VAL A 302 22.56 -15.34 3.03
N LYS A 303 22.68 -16.67 2.90
CA LYS A 303 22.15 -17.44 1.78
C LYS A 303 20.65 -17.70 1.98
N GLY A 304 19.85 -17.55 0.91
CA GLY A 304 18.44 -17.93 0.90
C GLY A 304 18.22 -19.44 0.75
N TYR A 305 17.09 -19.91 1.29
CA TYR A 305 16.55 -21.24 1.03
C TYR A 305 16.30 -21.48 -0.45
N VAL A 306 16.72 -22.63 -0.97
CA VAL A 306 16.45 -23.08 -2.34
C VAL A 306 15.41 -24.19 -2.28
N ASP A 307 14.27 -24.00 -2.93
CA ASP A 307 13.20 -24.99 -2.95
C ASP A 307 13.54 -26.16 -3.89
N PRO A 308 13.73 -27.39 -3.37
CA PRO A 308 14.11 -28.55 -4.19
C PRO A 308 12.97 -28.99 -5.12
N ASP A 309 11.72 -28.68 -4.79
CA ASP A 309 10.58 -29.11 -5.61
C ASP A 309 10.46 -28.20 -6.85
N TRP A 310 10.65 -26.88 -6.68
CA TRP A 310 10.82 -25.96 -7.81
C TRP A 310 12.07 -26.28 -8.64
N ALA A 311 13.20 -26.65 -8.03
CA ALA A 311 14.38 -27.08 -8.79
C ALA A 311 14.11 -28.35 -9.63
N ALA A 312 13.28 -29.28 -9.13
CA ALA A 312 12.86 -30.46 -9.89
C ALA A 312 11.93 -30.08 -11.07
N ASP A 313 11.02 -29.12 -10.87
CA ASP A 313 10.18 -28.58 -11.95
C ASP A 313 10.99 -27.89 -13.05
N VAL A 314 12.03 -27.13 -12.66
CA VAL A 314 13.01 -26.51 -13.57
C VAL A 314 13.72 -27.57 -14.43
N GLU A 315 14.27 -28.63 -13.84
CA GLU A 315 14.90 -29.73 -14.60
C GLU A 315 13.86 -30.47 -15.47
N SER A 316 12.61 -30.61 -15.01
CA SER A 316 11.52 -31.17 -15.81
C SER A 316 11.26 -30.39 -17.11
N SER A 317 11.58 -29.10 -17.14
CA SER A 317 11.56 -28.27 -18.36
C SER A 317 12.88 -28.33 -19.12
N ALA A 318 14.02 -28.35 -18.43
CA ALA A 318 15.35 -28.38 -19.05
C ALA A 318 15.58 -29.62 -19.94
N VAL A 319 14.99 -30.77 -19.59
CA VAL A 319 15.04 -31.99 -20.42
C VAL A 319 14.15 -31.95 -21.69
N LYS A 320 13.36 -30.89 -21.89
CA LYS A 320 12.40 -30.75 -23.00
C LYS A 320 12.82 -29.70 -24.05
N VAL A 321 13.90 -28.97 -23.83
CA VAL A 321 14.37 -27.84 -24.65
C VAL A 321 15.75 -28.09 -25.26
N ASP A 322 16.22 -27.15 -26.09
CA ASP A 322 17.58 -27.17 -26.63
C ASP A 322 18.66 -26.98 -25.54
N ASP A 323 19.88 -27.46 -25.80
CA ASP A 323 20.98 -27.43 -24.84
C ASP A 323 21.29 -26.04 -24.27
N ALA A 324 21.13 -24.97 -25.08
CA ALA A 324 21.45 -23.61 -24.63
C ALA A 324 20.38 -23.06 -23.68
N THR A 325 19.10 -23.31 -23.96
CA THR A 325 18.00 -23.01 -23.02
C THR A 325 18.07 -23.92 -21.79
N ALA A 326 18.38 -25.21 -21.94
CA ALA A 326 18.52 -26.16 -20.85
C ALA A 326 19.65 -25.77 -19.88
N GLN A 327 20.79 -25.29 -20.39
CA GLN A 327 21.89 -24.80 -19.55
C GLN A 327 21.48 -23.58 -18.71
N LYS A 328 20.71 -22.64 -19.30
CA LYS A 328 20.16 -21.49 -18.57
C LYS A 328 19.18 -21.92 -17.48
N MET A 329 18.31 -22.89 -17.78
CA MET A 329 17.37 -23.46 -16.81
C MET A 329 18.11 -24.11 -15.63
N ARG A 330 19.08 -24.98 -15.88
CA ARG A 330 19.88 -25.63 -14.81
C ARG A 330 20.69 -24.64 -13.97
N GLY A 331 21.08 -23.51 -14.56
CA GLY A 331 21.68 -22.39 -13.82
C GLY A 331 20.75 -21.77 -12.77
N LEU A 332 19.43 -21.89 -12.94
CA LEU A 332 18.42 -21.33 -12.03
C LEU A 332 18.13 -22.21 -10.82
N GLU A 333 18.41 -23.51 -10.84
CA GLU A 333 18.06 -24.47 -9.76
C GLU A 333 18.60 -24.10 -8.37
N LYS A 334 19.56 -23.18 -8.28
CA LYS A 334 20.15 -22.67 -7.03
C LYS A 334 19.59 -21.33 -6.58
N THR A 335 18.56 -20.83 -7.26
CA THR A 335 17.95 -19.53 -6.99
C THR A 335 16.93 -19.65 -5.86
N PRO A 336 17.00 -18.82 -4.80
CA PRO A 336 15.98 -18.80 -3.76
C PRO A 336 14.61 -18.38 -4.31
N THR A 337 13.57 -19.10 -3.92
CA THR A 337 12.17 -18.80 -4.21
C THR A 337 11.33 -18.91 -2.93
N ALA A 338 10.22 -18.18 -2.84
CA ALA A 338 9.36 -18.25 -1.67
C ALA A 338 8.51 -19.54 -1.64
N VAL A 339 8.26 -20.04 -0.42
CA VAL A 339 7.33 -21.14 -0.15
C VAL A 339 5.93 -20.56 0.06
N TRP A 340 4.97 -20.95 -0.78
CA TRP A 340 3.59 -20.50 -0.66
C TRP A 340 2.77 -21.44 0.21
N LEU A 341 2.12 -20.89 1.23
CA LEU A 341 1.14 -21.58 2.06
C LEU A 341 -0.25 -21.09 1.65
N ASN A 342 -0.86 -21.80 0.70
CA ASN A 342 -2.13 -21.47 0.09
C ASN A 342 -3.32 -22.22 0.73
N ARG A 343 -3.03 -23.17 1.64
CA ARG A 343 -4.01 -24.03 2.35
C ARG A 343 -3.46 -24.47 3.70
N ILE A 344 -4.34 -24.88 4.62
CA ILE A 344 -3.99 -25.59 5.86
C ILE A 344 -3.13 -26.82 5.58
N ALA A 345 -3.41 -27.54 4.48
CA ALA A 345 -2.66 -28.72 4.07
C ALA A 345 -1.17 -28.46 3.83
N ASP A 346 -0.77 -27.27 3.37
CA ASP A 346 0.63 -26.92 3.13
C ASP A 346 1.42 -26.81 4.45
N VAL A 347 0.72 -26.59 5.56
CA VAL A 347 1.28 -26.52 6.92
C VAL A 347 1.23 -27.87 7.62
N THR A 348 0.10 -28.59 7.51
CA THR A 348 -0.17 -29.81 8.29
C THR A 348 0.08 -31.13 7.54
N GLY A 349 0.29 -31.08 6.23
CA GLY A 349 0.27 -32.23 5.33
C GLY A 349 -1.14 -32.58 4.87
N GLY A 350 -1.26 -33.16 3.67
CA GLY A 350 -2.53 -33.53 3.07
C GLY A 350 -2.40 -34.08 1.65
N SER A 351 -3.54 -34.33 1.01
CA SER A 351 -3.58 -34.75 -0.40
C SER A 351 -3.08 -33.63 -1.32
N GLY A 352 -2.14 -33.94 -2.21
CA GLY A 352 -1.55 -32.98 -3.16
C GLY A 352 -0.39 -32.14 -2.60
N VAL A 353 0.00 -32.34 -1.34
CA VAL A 353 1.14 -31.63 -0.73
C VAL A 353 2.39 -32.51 -0.80
N THR A 354 3.35 -32.13 -1.65
CA THR A 354 4.64 -32.82 -1.79
C THR A 354 5.53 -32.60 -0.57
N ARG A 355 5.49 -31.40 0.00
CA ARG A 355 6.38 -30.93 1.07
C ARG A 355 5.62 -29.97 1.96
N THR A 356 5.61 -30.22 3.27
CA THR A 356 4.97 -29.32 4.24
C THR A 356 5.90 -28.18 4.61
N LEU A 357 5.37 -27.12 5.25
CA LEU A 357 6.18 -26.07 5.87
C LEU A 357 7.29 -26.65 6.76
N LYS A 358 7.01 -27.71 7.53
CA LYS A 358 8.04 -28.36 8.37
C LYS A 358 9.17 -28.90 7.51
N ASP A 359 8.86 -29.62 6.43
CA ASP A 359 9.84 -30.25 5.55
C ASP A 359 10.67 -29.20 4.79
N HIS A 360 10.06 -28.07 4.41
CA HIS A 360 10.78 -26.91 3.86
C HIS A 360 11.77 -26.32 4.89
N LEU A 361 11.35 -26.13 6.14
CA LEU A 361 12.19 -25.58 7.21
C LEU A 361 13.36 -26.53 7.57
N ASP A 362 13.12 -27.83 7.67
CA ASP A 362 14.18 -28.83 7.85
C ASP A 362 15.19 -28.77 6.70
N THR A 363 14.69 -28.76 5.46
CA THR A 363 15.54 -28.66 4.25
C THR A 363 16.35 -27.35 4.27
N ALA A 364 15.80 -26.25 4.76
CA ALA A 364 16.50 -24.98 4.89
C ALA A 364 17.66 -25.04 5.92
N VAL A 365 17.46 -25.72 7.04
CA VAL A 365 18.54 -26.00 8.01
C VAL A 365 19.62 -26.89 7.39
N GLU A 366 19.23 -27.97 6.70
CA GLU A 366 20.17 -28.89 6.02
C GLU A 366 21.01 -28.18 4.93
N GLN A 367 20.40 -27.24 4.19
CA GLN A 367 21.08 -26.44 3.17
C GLN A 367 22.03 -25.35 3.73
N GLY A 368 22.04 -25.15 5.06
CA GLY A 368 22.72 -24.02 5.69
C GLY A 368 22.18 -22.67 5.21
N ALA A 369 20.87 -22.58 4.92
CA ALA A 369 20.23 -21.30 4.62
C ALA A 369 20.25 -20.41 5.87
N GLY A 370 20.41 -19.10 5.69
CA GLY A 370 20.25 -18.10 6.75
C GLY A 370 18.89 -17.40 6.70
N TYR A 371 18.18 -17.45 5.57
CA TYR A 371 16.78 -17.05 5.50
C TYR A 371 15.90 -18.00 4.69
N VAL A 372 14.60 -17.98 4.97
CA VAL A 372 13.53 -18.58 4.16
C VAL A 372 12.41 -17.55 3.99
N THR A 373 11.84 -17.47 2.80
CA THR A 373 10.67 -16.61 2.52
C THR A 373 9.43 -17.49 2.46
N VAL A 374 8.42 -17.13 3.25
CA VAL A 374 7.16 -17.88 3.39
C VAL A 374 6.01 -16.92 3.09
N VAL A 375 5.11 -17.30 2.19
CA VAL A 375 3.91 -16.52 1.89
C VAL A 375 2.73 -17.14 2.62
N LEU A 376 2.09 -16.38 3.51
CA LEU A 376 0.77 -16.71 4.05
C LEU A 376 -0.27 -16.17 3.07
N HIS A 377 -1.09 -17.05 2.50
CA HIS A 377 -2.11 -16.70 1.50
C HIS A 377 -3.36 -17.56 1.70
N ASP A 378 -3.97 -17.57 2.89
CA ASP A 378 -5.12 -18.44 3.21
C ASP A 378 -6.28 -17.73 3.94
N LEU A 379 -6.41 -16.41 3.79
CA LEU A 379 -7.55 -15.68 4.35
C LEU A 379 -8.93 -16.26 3.95
N PRO A 380 -9.94 -16.19 4.82
CA PRO A 380 -11.30 -16.55 4.47
C PRO A 380 -11.83 -15.65 3.35
N ASP A 381 -12.41 -16.27 2.31
CA ASP A 381 -12.82 -15.61 1.08
C ASP A 381 -11.68 -14.80 0.40
N ARG A 382 -10.43 -15.30 0.43
CA ARG A 382 -9.27 -14.68 -0.23
C ARG A 382 -9.48 -14.44 -1.73
N ASP A 383 -8.62 -13.61 -2.32
CA ASP A 383 -8.68 -13.22 -3.74
C ASP A 383 -10.08 -12.75 -4.15
N CYS A 384 -10.72 -11.92 -3.33
CA CYS A 384 -12.14 -11.58 -3.50
C CYS A 384 -12.47 -10.93 -4.86
N ARG A 385 -11.50 -10.34 -5.57
CA ARG A 385 -11.68 -9.84 -6.96
C ARG A 385 -11.62 -10.92 -8.02
N SER A 386 -11.00 -12.05 -7.72
CA SER A 386 -11.08 -13.21 -8.58
C SER A 386 -12.53 -13.65 -8.70
N ARG A 387 -12.95 -13.93 -9.94
CA ARG A 387 -14.25 -14.59 -10.17
C ARG A 387 -14.22 -16.07 -9.79
N VAL A 388 -13.03 -16.59 -9.50
CA VAL A 388 -12.73 -18.02 -9.37
C VAL A 388 -11.73 -18.28 -8.23
N SER A 389 -11.89 -17.55 -7.12
CA SER A 389 -11.12 -17.79 -5.89
C SER A 389 -11.13 -19.27 -5.51
N ASP A 390 -9.96 -19.83 -5.17
CA ASP A 390 -9.79 -21.20 -4.68
C ASP A 390 -9.62 -21.27 -3.15
N ALA A 391 -10.07 -20.22 -2.43
CA ALA A 391 -10.11 -20.17 -0.97
C ALA A 391 -10.81 -21.40 -0.38
N GLU A 392 -10.13 -22.15 0.50
CA GLU A 392 -10.74 -23.28 1.24
C GLU A 392 -11.44 -22.83 2.54
N LEU A 393 -11.21 -21.57 2.94
CA LEU A 393 -11.83 -20.93 4.09
C LEU A 393 -12.88 -19.90 3.62
N HIS A 394 -14.06 -19.94 4.23
CA HIS A 394 -15.16 -19.01 3.95
C HIS A 394 -15.68 -18.41 5.26
N GLU A 395 -16.01 -17.11 5.26
CA GLU A 395 -16.47 -16.42 6.48
C GLU A 395 -17.71 -17.10 7.09
N GLN A 396 -18.66 -17.47 6.22
CA GLN A 396 -19.93 -18.13 6.55
C GLN A 396 -19.74 -19.52 7.23
N ASP A 397 -18.59 -20.16 7.00
CA ASP A 397 -18.26 -21.53 7.44
C ASP A 397 -17.20 -21.52 8.56
N ASN A 398 -17.28 -20.50 9.44
CA ASN A 398 -16.36 -20.27 10.56
C ASN A 398 -14.89 -20.01 10.14
N GLY A 399 -14.66 -19.64 8.87
CA GLY A 399 -13.35 -19.57 8.24
C GLY A 399 -12.33 -18.72 9.02
N LEU A 400 -12.72 -17.59 9.62
CA LEU A 400 -11.79 -16.76 10.40
C LEU A 400 -11.22 -17.47 11.63
N ASN A 401 -11.99 -18.33 12.30
CA ASN A 401 -11.47 -19.08 13.44
C ASN A 401 -10.63 -20.29 12.99
N ARG A 402 -10.96 -20.89 11.83
CA ARG A 402 -10.14 -21.91 11.20
C ARG A 402 -8.79 -21.35 10.74
N TYR A 403 -8.76 -20.22 10.05
CA TYR A 403 -7.55 -19.49 9.68
C TYR A 403 -6.61 -19.24 10.86
N LYS A 404 -7.18 -18.89 12.03
CA LYS A 404 -6.40 -18.74 13.27
C LYS A 404 -5.85 -20.08 13.76
N ALA A 405 -6.72 -21.02 14.08
CA ALA A 405 -6.36 -22.23 14.84
C ALA A 405 -5.77 -23.38 13.99
N GLU A 406 -6.08 -23.43 12.70
CA GLU A 406 -5.69 -24.50 11.76
C GLU A 406 -4.56 -24.05 10.81
N PHE A 407 -4.36 -22.73 10.60
CA PHE A 407 -3.33 -22.19 9.71
C PHE A 407 -2.29 -21.35 10.46
N VAL A 408 -2.64 -20.16 10.97
CA VAL A 408 -1.66 -19.22 11.60
C VAL A 408 -1.01 -19.81 12.86
N ASP A 409 -1.79 -20.42 13.76
CA ASP A 409 -1.27 -20.99 15.00
C ASP A 409 -0.29 -22.16 14.74
N PRO A 410 -0.59 -23.14 13.86
CA PRO A 410 0.38 -24.15 13.45
C PRO A 410 1.62 -23.60 12.74
N VAL A 411 1.50 -22.57 11.88
CA VAL A 411 2.65 -21.88 11.28
C VAL A 411 3.53 -21.30 12.39
N ALA A 412 2.98 -20.48 13.28
CA ALA A 412 3.72 -19.86 14.36
C ALA A 412 4.37 -20.89 15.30
N ALA A 413 3.65 -21.98 15.64
CA ALA A 413 4.16 -23.06 16.46
C ALA A 413 5.33 -23.82 15.80
N LEU A 414 5.35 -23.94 14.47
CA LEU A 414 6.49 -24.45 13.73
C LEU A 414 7.65 -23.45 13.76
N LEU A 415 7.44 -22.19 13.39
CA LEU A 415 8.50 -21.17 13.30
C LEU A 415 9.17 -20.86 14.65
N ALA A 416 8.44 -21.02 15.77
CA ALA A 416 8.93 -20.84 17.14
C ALA A 416 9.85 -21.97 17.63
N LYS A 417 10.00 -23.08 16.90
CA LYS A 417 10.77 -24.22 17.39
C LYS A 417 12.27 -23.91 17.55
N PRO A 418 12.92 -24.44 18.61
CA PRO A 418 14.35 -24.24 18.82
C PRO A 418 15.24 -24.72 17.67
N GLU A 419 14.81 -25.70 16.87
CA GLU A 419 15.55 -26.18 15.69
C GLU A 419 15.69 -25.12 14.58
N TYR A 420 14.71 -24.20 14.44
CA TYR A 420 14.70 -23.16 13.40
C TYR A 420 15.10 -21.77 13.92
N ARG A 421 15.48 -21.63 15.19
CA ARG A 421 15.78 -20.32 15.83
C ARG A 421 16.84 -19.48 15.13
N ASN A 422 17.70 -20.09 14.31
CA ASN A 422 18.75 -19.42 13.53
C ASN A 422 18.32 -19.09 12.08
N LEU A 423 17.20 -19.63 11.60
CA LEU A 423 16.61 -19.25 10.31
C LEU A 423 15.85 -17.94 10.46
N ARG A 424 16.20 -16.94 9.64
CA ARG A 424 15.43 -15.70 9.51
C ARG A 424 14.25 -15.97 8.58
N VAL A 425 13.03 -15.79 9.05
CA VAL A 425 11.81 -16.14 8.30
C VAL A 425 11.16 -14.85 7.81
N ALA A 426 11.25 -14.57 6.51
CA ALA A 426 10.54 -13.47 5.89
C ALA A 426 9.10 -13.92 5.57
N ALA A 427 8.15 -13.53 6.41
CA ALA A 427 6.74 -13.84 6.27
C ALA A 427 6.04 -12.76 5.43
N VAL A 428 5.72 -13.09 4.18
CA VAL A 428 4.87 -12.26 3.30
C VAL A 428 3.42 -12.48 3.71
N ILE A 429 2.73 -11.40 4.07
CA ILE A 429 1.40 -11.46 4.69
C ILE A 429 0.31 -11.13 3.67
N GLU A 430 -0.42 -12.18 3.28
CA GLU A 430 -1.68 -12.16 2.54
C GLU A 430 -1.66 -11.26 1.28
N PRO A 431 -0.88 -11.63 0.24
CA PRO A 431 -0.90 -10.98 -1.06
C PRO A 431 -2.30 -10.71 -1.60
N ARG A 432 -2.44 -9.57 -2.27
CA ARG A 432 -3.71 -9.04 -2.81
C ARG A 432 -4.79 -8.71 -1.78
N ALA A 433 -4.70 -9.09 -0.50
CA ALA A 433 -5.83 -8.93 0.42
C ALA A 433 -6.27 -7.47 0.63
N LEU A 434 -5.43 -6.63 1.26
CA LEU A 434 -5.77 -5.21 1.48
C LEU A 434 -5.78 -4.41 0.16
N THR A 435 -4.97 -4.83 -0.81
CA THR A 435 -4.94 -4.28 -2.17
C THR A 435 -6.33 -4.43 -2.82
N ASP A 436 -6.89 -5.64 -2.89
CA ASP A 436 -8.21 -5.91 -3.46
C ASP A 436 -9.35 -5.15 -2.74
N LEU A 437 -9.23 -4.84 -1.45
CA LEU A 437 -10.23 -4.01 -0.77
C LEU A 437 -10.16 -2.51 -1.13
N THR A 438 -9.04 -2.03 -1.68
CA THR A 438 -8.76 -0.58 -1.79
C THR A 438 -8.68 -0.03 -3.22
N VAL A 439 -8.33 -0.83 -4.23
CA VAL A 439 -8.22 -0.36 -5.64
C VAL A 439 -9.60 -0.15 -6.29
N GLY A 440 -10.11 1.07 -6.27
CA GLY A 440 -11.49 1.37 -6.69
C GLY A 440 -11.74 1.28 -8.20
N GLY A 441 -12.66 0.39 -8.62
CA GLY A 441 -13.05 0.24 -10.02
C GLY A 441 -14.19 -0.77 -10.19
N ALA A 442 -15.31 -0.36 -10.81
CA ALA A 442 -16.59 -1.06 -10.70
C ALA A 442 -16.77 -2.29 -11.64
N PRO A 443 -17.69 -3.21 -11.30
CA PRO A 443 -18.33 -3.36 -9.99
C PRO A 443 -17.36 -4.03 -9.02
N TYR A 444 -17.46 -3.71 -7.73
CA TYR A 444 -16.93 -4.61 -6.72
C TYR A 444 -17.54 -5.98 -6.95
N THR A 445 -16.70 -7.01 -6.96
CA THR A 445 -17.19 -8.37 -6.81
C THR A 445 -17.89 -8.44 -5.45
N TYR A 446 -19.11 -8.95 -5.41
CA TYR A 446 -19.89 -9.13 -4.17
C TYR A 446 -19.07 -9.72 -3.01
N PRO A 447 -18.15 -10.70 -3.23
CA PRO A 447 -17.16 -11.13 -2.23
C PRO A 447 -16.34 -10.02 -1.56
N CYS A 448 -15.80 -9.03 -2.30
CA CYS A 448 -15.01 -7.95 -1.67
C CYS A 448 -15.86 -7.01 -0.83
N GLU A 449 -17.12 -6.75 -1.23
CA GLU A 449 -18.06 -5.99 -0.40
C GLU A 449 -18.37 -6.72 0.90
N ARG A 450 -18.51 -8.06 0.87
CA ARG A 450 -18.63 -8.85 2.11
C ARG A 450 -17.36 -8.74 2.96
N ALA A 451 -16.19 -9.02 2.39
CA ALA A 451 -14.93 -9.09 3.13
C ALA A 451 -14.53 -7.73 3.76
N ALA A 452 -14.79 -6.62 3.05
CA ALA A 452 -14.68 -5.28 3.62
C ALA A 452 -15.75 -5.00 4.69
N GLY A 453 -16.99 -5.43 4.43
CA GLY A 453 -18.14 -5.20 5.31
C GLY A 453 -18.08 -5.93 6.65
N SER A 454 -17.54 -7.16 6.66
CA SER A 454 -17.28 -7.94 7.88
C SER A 454 -15.94 -7.58 8.52
N GLY A 455 -14.99 -7.08 7.73
CA GLY A 455 -13.61 -6.83 8.16
C GLY A 455 -12.78 -8.11 8.29
N VAL A 456 -13.21 -9.23 7.68
CA VAL A 456 -12.56 -10.55 7.85
C VAL A 456 -11.07 -10.55 7.48
N TYR A 457 -10.69 -9.86 6.40
CA TYR A 457 -9.28 -9.68 6.02
C TYR A 457 -8.50 -8.91 7.09
N VAL A 458 -8.99 -7.75 7.53
CA VAL A 458 -8.33 -6.93 8.56
C VAL A 458 -8.18 -7.69 9.88
N MET A 459 -9.17 -8.50 10.26
CA MET A 459 -9.11 -9.34 11.46
C MET A 459 -8.12 -10.51 11.33
N GLY A 460 -8.05 -11.17 10.17
CA GLY A 460 -7.10 -12.25 9.92
C GLY A 460 -5.66 -11.74 9.84
N ILE A 461 -5.42 -10.67 9.10
CA ILE A 461 -4.11 -10.03 8.96
C ILE A 461 -3.60 -9.52 10.30
N ARG A 462 -4.44 -8.85 11.11
CA ARG A 462 -4.05 -8.44 12.47
C ARG A 462 -3.63 -9.64 13.32
N TYR A 463 -4.37 -10.74 13.25
CA TYR A 463 -4.03 -11.95 13.99
C TYR A 463 -2.69 -12.56 13.53
N ALA A 464 -2.45 -12.63 12.22
CA ALA A 464 -1.17 -13.10 11.69
C ALA A 464 0.01 -12.23 12.16
N LEU A 465 -0.14 -10.90 12.13
CA LEU A 465 0.88 -9.97 12.64
C LEU A 465 1.08 -10.08 14.16
N ASP A 466 -0.01 -10.18 14.93
CA ASP A 466 0.02 -10.33 16.39
C ASP A 466 0.68 -11.63 16.83
N THR A 467 0.47 -12.72 16.10
CA THR A 467 1.07 -14.03 16.41
C THR A 467 2.52 -14.11 15.92
N LEU A 468 2.79 -13.73 14.66
CA LEU A 468 4.10 -13.93 14.02
C LEU A 468 5.16 -12.92 14.48
N SER A 469 4.80 -11.63 14.65
CA SER A 469 5.80 -10.61 14.98
C SER A 469 6.43 -10.82 16.38
N LEU A 470 5.79 -11.59 17.26
CA LEU A 470 6.31 -11.95 18.58
C LEU A 470 7.48 -12.94 18.52
N LEU A 471 7.69 -13.61 17.38
CA LEU A 471 8.77 -14.58 17.20
C LEU A 471 10.06 -13.84 16.78
N PRO A 472 11.17 -13.96 17.53
CA PRO A 472 12.36 -13.12 17.32
C PRO A 472 13.07 -13.37 15.99
N ASN A 473 12.81 -14.51 15.36
CA ASN A 473 13.37 -14.92 14.07
C ASN A 473 12.43 -14.66 12.88
N VAL A 474 11.25 -14.06 13.08
CA VAL A 474 10.25 -13.81 12.03
C VAL A 474 10.14 -12.33 11.70
N TYR A 475 10.09 -12.03 10.40
CA TYR A 475 10.10 -10.70 9.82
C TYR A 475 8.84 -10.54 8.95
N THR A 476 7.94 -9.67 9.35
CA THR A 476 6.61 -9.53 8.73
C THR A 476 6.62 -8.47 7.63
N TYR A 477 6.30 -8.89 6.41
CA TYR A 477 6.18 -8.01 5.24
C TYR A 477 4.74 -8.01 4.72
N MET A 478 4.08 -6.86 4.75
CA MET A 478 2.71 -6.70 4.25
C MET A 478 2.71 -6.60 2.73
N ASP A 479 1.79 -7.25 2.02
CA ASP A 479 1.56 -6.90 0.61
C ASP A 479 1.03 -5.47 0.47
N ALA A 480 1.70 -4.70 -0.39
CA ALA A 480 1.29 -3.37 -0.80
C ALA A 480 1.02 -3.29 -2.31
N GLY A 481 0.71 -4.42 -2.96
CA GLY A 481 0.27 -4.48 -4.35
C GLY A 481 1.39 -4.10 -5.33
N SER A 482 1.02 -3.47 -6.44
CA SER A 482 1.96 -3.01 -7.48
C SER A 482 1.61 -1.62 -7.99
N ALA A 483 2.56 -0.99 -8.70
CA ALA A 483 2.31 0.25 -9.42
C ALA A 483 1.15 0.12 -10.43
N GLY A 484 0.94 -1.09 -10.98
CA GLY A 484 -0.09 -1.39 -11.98
C GLY A 484 -1.52 -1.28 -11.48
N TRP A 485 -1.72 -1.37 -10.16
CA TRP A 485 -3.03 -1.34 -9.51
C TRP A 485 -3.20 -0.20 -8.51
N ALA A 486 -2.23 -0.08 -7.59
CA ALA A 486 -2.27 0.85 -6.49
C ALA A 486 -1.49 2.15 -6.78
N GLY A 487 -0.97 2.32 -8.01
CA GLY A 487 -0.21 3.52 -8.39
C GLY A 487 -1.03 4.82 -8.50
N TRP A 488 -2.31 4.77 -8.89
CA TRP A 488 -3.15 5.97 -8.91
C TRP A 488 -3.34 6.56 -7.52
N GLU A 489 -3.25 7.89 -7.39
CA GLU A 489 -3.23 8.62 -6.11
C GLU A 489 -4.36 8.23 -5.14
N SER A 490 -5.58 8.00 -5.64
CA SER A 490 -6.71 7.54 -4.83
C SER A 490 -6.49 6.14 -4.24
N ASN A 491 -5.99 5.21 -5.07
CA ASN A 491 -5.74 3.83 -4.70
C ASN A 491 -4.53 3.73 -3.77
N PHE A 492 -3.45 4.43 -4.12
CA PHE A 492 -2.23 4.59 -3.33
C PHE A 492 -2.56 5.07 -1.92
N THR A 493 -3.32 6.16 -1.80
CA THR A 493 -3.69 6.76 -0.52
C THR A 493 -4.63 5.85 0.28
N ALA A 494 -5.56 5.16 -0.38
CA ALA A 494 -6.46 4.19 0.25
C ALA A 494 -5.68 2.98 0.80
N LEU A 495 -4.78 2.39 0.00
CA LEU A 495 -3.97 1.24 0.41
C LEU A 495 -3.00 1.59 1.54
N ALA A 496 -2.25 2.69 1.41
CA ALA A 496 -1.37 3.17 2.47
C ALA A 496 -2.12 3.39 3.80
N THR A 497 -3.36 3.89 3.73
CA THR A 497 -4.22 4.07 4.91
C THR A 497 -4.73 2.74 5.47
N SER A 498 -5.16 1.82 4.59
CA SER A 498 -5.64 0.48 4.97
C SER A 498 -4.55 -0.33 5.67
N ILE A 499 -3.33 -0.33 5.13
CA ILE A 499 -2.15 -0.95 5.75
C ILE A 499 -1.88 -0.31 7.12
N THR A 500 -1.74 1.03 7.19
CA THR A 500 -1.47 1.71 8.47
C THR A 500 -2.52 1.38 9.52
N GLU A 501 -3.81 1.50 9.23
CA GLU A 501 -4.86 1.29 10.25
C GLU A 501 -5.05 -0.19 10.59
N THR A 502 -4.79 -1.11 9.65
CA THR A 502 -4.71 -2.55 9.95
C THR A 502 -3.60 -2.82 10.95
N VAL A 503 -2.36 -2.39 10.65
CA VAL A 503 -1.19 -2.61 11.52
C VAL A 503 -1.32 -1.86 12.85
N ARG A 504 -1.84 -0.62 12.87
CA ARG A 504 -2.07 0.19 14.09
C ARG A 504 -2.97 -0.51 15.11
N GLY A 505 -3.91 -1.35 14.64
CA GLY A 505 -4.83 -2.12 15.49
C GLY A 505 -4.29 -3.46 15.99
N THR A 506 -3.03 -3.79 15.75
CA THR A 506 -2.33 -4.93 16.40
C THR A 506 -1.85 -4.55 17.80
N THR A 507 -1.53 -5.54 18.63
CA THR A 507 -1.06 -5.39 20.01
C THR A 507 0.26 -4.61 20.14
N ARG A 508 1.19 -4.74 19.19
CA ARG A 508 2.42 -3.93 19.12
C ARG A 508 2.29 -2.70 18.21
N GLY A 509 1.08 -2.44 17.69
CA GLY A 509 0.79 -1.32 16.80
C GLY A 509 1.69 -1.30 15.57
N LEU A 510 2.21 -0.12 15.23
CA LEU A 510 3.04 0.08 14.03
C LEU A 510 4.40 -0.66 14.04
N SER A 511 4.80 -1.22 15.19
CA SER A 511 6.00 -2.05 15.34
C SER A 511 5.77 -3.55 15.09
N SER A 512 4.57 -3.96 14.66
CA SER A 512 4.25 -5.34 14.26
C SER A 512 4.70 -5.68 12.83
N LEU A 513 5.32 -4.73 12.12
CA LEU A 513 5.69 -4.85 10.71
C LEU A 513 7.18 -4.53 10.52
N THR A 514 7.91 -5.43 9.86
CA THR A 514 9.30 -5.19 9.40
C THR A 514 9.31 -4.35 8.13
N GLY A 515 8.46 -4.67 7.16
CA GLY A 515 8.48 -4.03 5.85
C GLY A 515 7.21 -4.21 5.04
N ILE A 516 7.29 -3.84 3.76
CA ILE A 516 6.27 -4.15 2.75
C ILE A 516 6.87 -5.00 1.63
N THR A 517 6.01 -5.76 0.97
CA THR A 517 6.29 -6.45 -0.30
C THR A 517 5.47 -5.80 -1.41
N THR A 518 6.03 -5.70 -2.61
CA THR A 518 5.31 -5.21 -3.79
C THR A 518 5.55 -6.09 -5.01
N ASN A 519 4.74 -5.92 -6.06
CA ASN A 519 4.78 -6.67 -7.32
C ASN A 519 4.50 -8.18 -7.21
N VAL A 520 4.04 -8.67 -6.06
CA VAL A 520 3.92 -10.12 -5.78
C VAL A 520 3.02 -10.79 -6.81
N GLY A 521 3.60 -11.62 -7.68
CA GLY A 521 2.90 -12.26 -8.79
C GLY A 521 2.51 -11.35 -9.97
N ASP A 522 2.85 -10.06 -9.96
CA ASP A 522 2.65 -9.14 -11.09
C ASP A 522 3.92 -9.12 -11.99
N TYR A 523 3.94 -8.19 -12.94
CA TYR A 523 4.89 -8.08 -14.03
C TYR A 523 5.28 -6.61 -14.29
N ILE A 524 5.03 -5.68 -13.35
CA ILE A 524 5.47 -4.29 -13.52
C ILE A 524 7.00 -4.27 -13.48
N PRO A 525 7.69 -3.72 -14.50
CA PRO A 525 9.15 -3.70 -14.53
C PRO A 525 9.70 -2.91 -13.34
N LEU A 526 10.76 -3.43 -12.74
CA LEU A 526 11.52 -2.77 -11.69
C LEU A 526 11.92 -1.33 -12.05
N GLN A 527 12.29 -1.08 -13.31
CA GLN A 527 12.66 0.23 -13.85
C GLN A 527 12.23 0.39 -15.31
N GLU A 528 11.82 1.60 -15.71
CA GLU A 528 11.53 1.98 -17.10
C GLU A 528 12.65 2.89 -17.64
N PRO A 529 13.66 2.35 -18.37
CA PRO A 529 14.89 3.07 -18.68
C PRO A 529 14.76 4.15 -19.76
N PHE A 530 13.67 4.16 -20.55
CA PHE A 530 13.47 5.11 -21.66
C PHE A 530 12.35 6.11 -21.41
N LEU A 531 11.62 6.00 -20.30
CA LEU A 531 10.55 6.91 -19.90
C LEU A 531 10.96 7.62 -18.60
N THR A 532 11.34 8.89 -18.69
CA THR A 532 12.03 9.61 -17.61
C THR A 532 11.10 10.11 -16.49
N GLY A 533 9.80 9.87 -16.61
CA GLY A 533 8.79 10.20 -15.60
C GLY A 533 7.42 10.49 -16.21
N PRO A 534 6.32 10.42 -15.44
CA PRO A 534 4.95 10.56 -15.95
C PRO A 534 4.68 11.92 -16.62
N ASP A 535 5.44 12.96 -16.22
CA ASP A 535 5.36 14.33 -16.73
C ASP A 535 6.34 14.64 -17.87
N GLN A 536 7.11 13.65 -18.35
CA GLN A 536 7.87 13.77 -19.61
C GLN A 536 6.90 14.16 -20.73
N THR A 537 7.24 15.18 -21.55
CA THR A 537 6.33 15.67 -22.60
C THR A 537 6.76 15.23 -24.00
N VAL A 538 5.77 14.87 -24.81
CA VAL A 538 5.90 14.55 -26.24
C VAL A 538 4.96 15.51 -26.99
N SER A 539 5.53 16.38 -27.83
CA SER A 539 4.77 17.44 -28.54
C SER A 539 3.83 18.26 -27.63
N GLY A 540 4.26 18.52 -26.38
CA GLY A 540 3.52 19.28 -25.38
C GLY A 540 2.51 18.47 -24.56
N GLN A 541 2.35 17.17 -24.80
CA GLN A 541 1.49 16.28 -24.00
C GLN A 541 2.32 15.41 -23.04
N PRO A 542 2.04 15.42 -21.73
CA PRO A 542 2.63 14.49 -20.76
C PRO A 542 2.38 13.01 -21.12
N ILE A 543 3.39 12.15 -21.03
CA ILE A 543 3.25 10.72 -21.37
C ILE A 543 2.25 9.97 -20.49
N LYS A 544 1.95 10.46 -19.29
CA LYS A 544 0.87 9.90 -18.45
C LYS A 544 -0.52 9.97 -19.11
N GLN A 545 -0.73 10.83 -20.11
CA GLN A 545 -1.97 10.82 -20.91
C GLN A 545 -2.03 9.69 -21.95
N SER A 546 -0.94 8.93 -22.15
CA SER A 546 -0.96 7.77 -23.02
C SER A 546 -1.88 6.68 -22.46
N ARG A 547 -2.51 5.92 -23.36
CA ARG A 547 -3.40 4.81 -23.03
C ARG A 547 -2.76 3.74 -22.15
N PHE A 548 -1.44 3.57 -22.19
CA PHE A 548 -0.77 2.53 -21.41
C PHE A 548 -0.48 2.96 -19.97
N ILE A 549 -0.12 4.24 -19.77
CA ILE A 549 0.15 4.79 -18.44
C ILE A 549 -1.15 5.20 -17.75
N ASP A 550 -2.15 5.67 -18.51
CA ASP A 550 -3.52 5.93 -18.06
C ASP A 550 -3.60 6.79 -16.78
N TRP A 551 -2.88 7.91 -16.79
CA TRP A 551 -2.73 8.88 -15.68
C TRP A 551 -2.04 8.37 -14.41
N ASN A 552 -1.58 7.11 -14.39
CA ASN A 552 -0.85 6.55 -13.27
C ASN A 552 0.54 7.22 -13.12
N PRO A 553 0.88 7.82 -11.96
CA PRO A 553 2.15 8.53 -11.78
C PRO A 553 3.38 7.61 -11.68
N TYR A 554 3.21 6.33 -11.34
CA TYR A 554 4.33 5.40 -11.17
C TYR A 554 4.50 4.53 -12.41
N LEU A 555 5.57 4.74 -13.16
CA LEU A 555 5.84 4.00 -14.41
C LEU A 555 6.44 2.62 -14.17
N ASN A 556 7.20 2.49 -13.09
CA ASN A 556 7.94 1.29 -12.70
C ASN A 556 7.73 0.99 -11.22
N GLU A 557 8.18 -0.19 -10.80
CA GLU A 557 7.89 -0.73 -9.48
C GLU A 557 8.79 -0.18 -8.37
N ARG A 558 10.07 0.08 -8.64
CA ARG A 558 10.99 0.62 -7.62
C ARG A 558 10.51 1.98 -7.12
N ASP A 559 10.11 2.86 -8.04
CA ASP A 559 9.68 4.21 -7.70
C ASP A 559 8.33 4.17 -6.94
N TYR A 560 7.43 3.22 -7.28
CA TYR A 560 6.19 2.96 -6.54
C TYR A 560 6.47 2.47 -5.11
N ALA A 561 7.30 1.44 -4.96
CA ALA A 561 7.55 0.80 -3.67
C ALA A 561 8.24 1.74 -2.68
N LEU A 562 9.23 2.53 -3.14
CA LEU A 562 9.89 3.56 -2.32
C LEU A 562 8.93 4.70 -1.94
N ALA A 563 8.02 5.11 -2.83
CA ALA A 563 7.00 6.09 -2.49
C ALA A 563 5.99 5.54 -1.46
N MET A 564 5.54 4.29 -1.61
CA MET A 564 4.63 3.63 -0.67
C MET A 564 5.28 3.51 0.73
N ARG A 565 6.56 3.10 0.78
CA ARG A 565 7.38 3.12 2.01
C ARG A 565 7.38 4.50 2.67
N ALA A 566 7.70 5.56 1.92
CA ALA A 566 7.73 6.93 2.44
C ALA A 566 6.36 7.42 2.94
N ALA A 567 5.27 7.04 2.25
CA ALA A 567 3.90 7.36 2.66
C ALA A 567 3.48 6.64 3.95
N LEU A 568 3.90 5.39 4.14
CA LEU A 568 3.68 4.62 5.37
C LEU A 568 4.49 5.17 6.55
N ILE A 569 5.76 5.55 6.34
CA ILE A 569 6.58 6.24 7.35
C ILE A 569 5.93 7.58 7.75
N THR A 570 5.42 8.35 6.78
CA THR A 570 4.68 9.60 7.05
C THR A 570 3.40 9.37 7.86
N LYS A 571 2.78 8.18 7.75
CA LYS A 571 1.62 7.76 8.57
C LYS A 571 2.00 7.18 9.95
N GLY A 572 3.30 7.11 10.25
CA GLY A 572 3.89 6.78 11.55
C GLY A 572 4.54 5.40 11.64
N LEU A 573 4.69 4.65 10.54
CA LEU A 573 5.47 3.41 10.56
C LEU A 573 6.97 3.71 10.80
N PRO A 574 7.76 2.76 11.35
CA PRO A 574 9.16 2.99 11.69
C PRO A 574 10.00 3.44 10.48
N ALA A 575 10.98 4.31 10.71
CA ALA A 575 11.90 4.74 9.64
C ALA A 575 12.75 3.59 9.06
N SER A 576 12.91 2.49 9.81
CA SER A 576 13.52 1.22 9.39
C SER A 576 12.60 0.33 8.54
N LEU A 577 11.37 0.76 8.19
CA LEU A 577 10.45 -0.03 7.39
C LEU A 577 11.10 -0.48 6.07
N GLY A 578 11.25 -1.78 5.88
CA GLY A 578 11.87 -2.36 4.70
C GLY A 578 10.97 -2.42 3.47
N VAL A 579 11.56 -2.60 2.29
CA VAL A 579 10.85 -2.90 1.04
C VAL A 579 11.42 -4.15 0.38
N VAL A 580 10.54 -5.08 0.02
CA VAL A 580 10.86 -6.22 -0.84
C VAL A 580 10.09 -6.07 -2.14
N VAL A 581 10.75 -6.25 -3.28
CA VAL A 581 10.08 -6.28 -4.61
C VAL A 581 10.16 -7.70 -5.16
N ASP A 582 9.03 -8.25 -5.61
CA ASP A 582 9.03 -9.47 -6.41
C ASP A 582 9.54 -9.16 -7.82
N THR A 583 10.67 -9.75 -8.18
CA THR A 583 11.33 -9.61 -9.48
C THR A 583 11.38 -10.95 -10.24
N SER A 584 10.45 -11.85 -9.92
CA SER A 584 10.33 -13.18 -10.53
C SER A 584 10.09 -13.12 -12.04
N ARG A 585 9.26 -12.19 -12.54
CA ARG A 585 8.73 -12.20 -13.92
C ARG A 585 8.67 -10.84 -14.62
N ASP A 586 9.32 -9.82 -14.05
CA ASP A 586 9.21 -8.41 -14.48
C ASP A 586 10.34 -7.91 -15.41
N GLY A 587 11.24 -8.79 -15.87
CA GLY A 587 12.44 -8.38 -16.58
C GLY A 587 12.16 -7.73 -17.94
N TRP A 588 11.18 -8.25 -18.69
CA TRP A 588 10.85 -7.82 -20.07
C TRP A 588 12.08 -7.73 -21.00
N GLY A 589 12.86 -8.81 -21.05
CA GLY A 589 13.97 -8.97 -21.99
C GLY A 589 13.51 -9.52 -23.34
N GLY A 590 14.36 -10.36 -23.94
CA GLY A 590 14.13 -10.93 -25.26
C GLY A 590 14.19 -9.89 -26.40
N PRO A 591 13.91 -10.31 -27.65
CA PRO A 591 14.07 -9.47 -28.84
C PRO A 591 13.04 -8.34 -28.96
N ALA A 592 11.99 -8.34 -28.13
CA ALA A 592 10.95 -7.31 -28.12
C ALA A 592 11.23 -6.15 -27.14
N ARG A 593 12.29 -6.24 -26.32
CA ARG A 593 12.71 -5.16 -25.44
C ARG A 593 13.22 -3.97 -26.28
N PRO A 594 12.76 -2.74 -26.05
CA PRO A 594 13.31 -1.57 -26.73
C PRO A 594 14.79 -1.37 -26.34
N THR A 595 15.57 -0.82 -27.27
CA THR A 595 16.99 -0.50 -27.09
C THR A 595 17.29 1.00 -27.14
N ALA A 596 16.26 1.81 -27.42
CA ALA A 596 16.33 3.26 -27.48
C ALA A 596 14.94 3.86 -27.21
N VAL A 597 14.92 5.14 -26.83
CA VAL A 597 13.69 5.94 -26.77
C VAL A 597 13.11 6.17 -28.17
N SER A 598 11.78 6.21 -28.27
CA SER A 598 11.08 6.52 -29.52
C SER A 598 11.36 7.95 -30.00
N THR A 599 11.32 8.15 -31.32
CA THR A 599 11.35 9.47 -31.97
C THR A 599 9.97 9.99 -32.38
N SER A 600 8.89 9.28 -31.98
CA SER A 600 7.51 9.64 -32.34
C SER A 600 7.04 10.92 -31.63
N SER A 601 6.26 11.74 -32.35
CA SER A 601 5.51 12.89 -31.81
C SER A 601 4.10 12.52 -31.33
N ASP A 602 3.60 11.33 -31.64
CA ASP A 602 2.37 10.80 -31.03
C ASP A 602 2.68 10.14 -29.69
N VAL A 603 2.01 10.59 -28.62
CA VAL A 603 2.27 10.18 -27.23
C VAL A 603 2.05 8.68 -26.99
N ASN A 604 1.07 8.06 -27.66
CA ASN A 604 0.79 6.63 -27.52
C ASN A 604 1.88 5.80 -28.20
N THR A 605 2.21 6.14 -29.44
CA THR A 605 3.28 5.50 -30.22
C THR A 605 4.64 5.69 -29.55
N PHE A 606 4.91 6.87 -28.98
CA PHE A 606 6.12 7.14 -28.22
C PHE A 606 6.26 6.20 -27.03
N VAL A 607 5.21 6.09 -26.20
CA VAL A 607 5.20 5.20 -25.04
C VAL A 607 5.29 3.74 -25.47
N ASP A 608 4.46 3.29 -26.41
CA ASP A 608 4.44 1.89 -26.88
C ASP A 608 5.75 1.42 -27.54
N GLN A 609 6.54 2.33 -28.10
CA GLN A 609 7.87 2.04 -28.64
C GLN A 609 9.00 2.16 -27.61
N SER A 610 8.80 2.87 -26.50
CA SER A 610 9.84 3.13 -25.48
C SER A 610 9.71 2.27 -24.22
N ARG A 611 8.50 1.87 -23.83
CA ARG A 611 8.25 1.08 -22.61
C ARG A 611 8.86 -0.32 -22.68
N VAL A 612 9.47 -0.78 -21.59
CA VAL A 612 9.94 -2.17 -21.50
C VAL A 612 8.81 -3.13 -21.16
N ASP A 613 7.85 -2.75 -20.32
CA ASP A 613 6.62 -3.55 -20.13
C ASP A 613 5.93 -3.72 -21.48
N ARG A 614 5.74 -4.95 -21.98
CA ARG A 614 5.14 -5.22 -23.30
C ARG A 614 3.66 -5.64 -23.25
N ARG A 615 3.01 -5.58 -22.08
CA ARG A 615 1.60 -5.96 -21.92
C ARG A 615 0.64 -5.12 -22.77
N PRO A 616 -0.58 -5.62 -23.05
CA PRO A 616 -1.63 -4.80 -23.66
C PRO A 616 -2.22 -3.76 -22.66
N SER A 617 -2.12 -4.03 -21.36
CA SER A 617 -2.59 -3.16 -20.29
C SER A 617 -1.78 -3.44 -19.02
N ARG A 618 -1.58 -2.43 -18.16
CA ARG A 618 -0.94 -2.64 -16.84
C ARG A 618 -1.81 -3.43 -15.85
N ALA A 619 -3.12 -3.53 -16.13
CA ALA A 619 -4.06 -4.38 -15.39
C ALA A 619 -4.09 -5.84 -15.90
N ALA A 620 -3.15 -6.25 -16.77
CA ALA A 620 -3.06 -7.59 -17.29
C ALA A 620 -2.10 -8.43 -16.44
N GLU A 621 -2.65 -9.35 -15.65
CA GLU A 621 -1.95 -10.05 -14.58
C GLU A 621 -1.72 -11.54 -14.82
N CYS A 622 -2.49 -12.19 -15.69
CA CYS A 622 -2.49 -13.65 -15.76
C CYS A 622 -1.63 -14.17 -16.92
N ASN A 623 -0.66 -15.05 -16.62
CA ASN A 623 0.21 -15.76 -17.55
C ASN A 623 0.78 -14.86 -18.68
N GLN A 624 1.35 -13.71 -18.36
CA GLN A 624 1.55 -12.64 -19.35
C GLN A 624 2.56 -13.01 -20.45
N ASN A 625 2.09 -13.02 -21.69
CA ASN A 625 2.90 -13.32 -22.87
C ASN A 625 3.93 -12.21 -23.15
N GLY A 626 5.16 -12.61 -23.50
CA GLY A 626 6.30 -11.72 -23.69
C GLY A 626 7.04 -11.33 -22.40
N ALA A 627 6.55 -11.73 -21.23
CA ALA A 627 7.23 -11.52 -19.96
C ALA A 627 8.58 -12.26 -19.90
N GLY A 628 9.41 -11.91 -18.91
CA GLY A 628 10.77 -12.43 -18.75
C GLY A 628 11.23 -12.41 -17.30
N LEU A 629 12.13 -13.32 -16.89
CA LEU A 629 12.71 -13.32 -15.54
C LEU A 629 13.40 -11.98 -15.25
N GLY A 630 13.11 -11.36 -14.09
CA GLY A 630 13.62 -10.04 -13.71
C GLY A 630 15.02 -10.04 -13.10
N ALA A 631 15.25 -9.16 -12.12
CA ALA A 631 16.45 -9.24 -11.29
C ALA A 631 16.50 -10.58 -10.53
N ARG A 632 17.69 -11.13 -10.29
CA ARG A 632 17.85 -12.31 -9.42
C ARG A 632 17.77 -11.89 -7.94
N PRO A 633 17.37 -12.80 -7.02
CA PRO A 633 17.30 -12.48 -5.60
C PRO A 633 18.60 -11.89 -5.05
N ILE A 634 18.52 -10.71 -4.46
CA ILE A 634 19.65 -9.93 -3.97
C ILE A 634 19.23 -9.07 -2.78
N ALA A 635 20.03 -9.05 -1.72
CA ALA A 635 19.81 -8.21 -0.55
C ALA A 635 20.37 -6.79 -0.75
N ALA A 636 19.73 -5.79 -0.14
CA ALA A 636 20.12 -4.38 -0.13
C ALA A 636 20.48 -3.78 -1.52
N PRO A 637 19.67 -3.97 -2.59
CA PRO A 637 20.02 -3.48 -3.92
C PRO A 637 19.89 -1.95 -4.09
N ALA A 638 19.26 -1.26 -3.15
CA ALA A 638 19.13 0.20 -3.10
C ALA A 638 18.76 0.66 -1.67
N PRO A 639 19.05 1.92 -1.28
CA PRO A 639 18.60 2.46 0.01
C PRO A 639 17.08 2.31 0.22
N GLY A 640 16.70 1.79 1.39
CA GLY A 640 15.30 1.52 1.74
C GLY A 640 14.68 0.27 1.09
N VAL A 641 15.44 -0.50 0.29
CA VAL A 641 15.03 -1.79 -0.26
C VAL A 641 15.82 -2.92 0.42
N ASP A 642 15.12 -3.79 1.13
CA ASP A 642 15.70 -4.92 1.86
C ASP A 642 16.21 -5.99 0.90
N ALA A 643 15.42 -6.32 -0.11
CA ALA A 643 15.77 -7.27 -1.15
C ALA A 643 14.93 -7.13 -2.42
N TYR A 644 15.49 -7.57 -3.54
CA TYR A 644 14.68 -8.14 -4.62
C TYR A 644 14.61 -9.65 -4.37
N LEU A 645 13.43 -10.25 -4.52
CA LEU A 645 13.19 -11.68 -4.32
C LEU A 645 12.38 -12.26 -5.47
N TRP A 646 12.36 -13.58 -5.58
CA TRP A 646 11.39 -14.31 -6.41
C TRP A 646 10.30 -14.87 -5.50
N ILE A 647 9.21 -14.10 -5.34
CA ILE A 647 8.13 -14.48 -4.43
C ILE A 647 7.21 -15.44 -5.18
N LYS A 648 6.57 -15.01 -6.28
CA LYS A 648 5.93 -15.98 -7.19
C LYS A 648 7.01 -16.86 -7.83
N ARG A 649 6.85 -18.19 -7.73
CA ARG A 649 7.84 -19.14 -8.29
C ARG A 649 7.77 -19.09 -9.83
N PRO A 650 8.85 -18.72 -10.55
CA PRO A 650 8.78 -18.61 -12.01
C PRO A 650 8.51 -19.96 -12.66
N GLY A 651 7.54 -19.99 -13.57
CA GLY A 651 7.07 -21.21 -14.24
C GLY A 651 5.79 -21.79 -13.64
N GLU A 652 5.35 -21.36 -12.45
CA GLU A 652 3.97 -21.60 -12.02
C GLU A 652 2.97 -20.73 -12.78
N SER A 653 1.84 -21.33 -13.15
CA SER A 653 0.72 -20.58 -13.71
C SER A 653 0.04 -19.66 -12.68
N ASP A 654 -0.57 -18.61 -13.21
CA ASP A 654 -1.47 -17.70 -12.51
C ASP A 654 -2.94 -18.16 -12.57
N GLY A 655 -3.27 -19.17 -13.39
CA GLY A 655 -4.62 -19.70 -13.54
C GLY A 655 -4.97 -20.14 -14.96
N VAL A 656 -5.99 -21.01 -15.08
CA VAL A 656 -6.48 -21.50 -16.37
C VAL A 656 -7.42 -20.50 -17.04
N GLY A 657 -7.25 -20.32 -18.35
CA GLY A 657 -8.09 -19.48 -19.19
C GLY A 657 -8.41 -20.11 -20.54
N GLY A 658 -9.68 -20.35 -20.82
CA GLY A 658 -10.14 -20.93 -22.08
C GLY A 658 -11.56 -21.51 -22.00
N PRO A 659 -12.06 -22.17 -23.06
CA PRO A 659 -13.43 -22.70 -23.10
C PRO A 659 -13.61 -24.08 -22.45
N LEU A 660 -12.53 -24.75 -22.03
CA LEU A 660 -12.54 -26.08 -21.43
C LEU A 660 -11.63 -26.10 -20.21
N LEU A 661 -12.09 -26.75 -19.14
CA LEU A 661 -11.28 -27.07 -17.97
C LEU A 661 -10.36 -28.27 -18.28
N PRO A 662 -9.26 -28.44 -17.53
CA PRO A 662 -8.53 -29.70 -17.48
C PRO A 662 -9.48 -30.85 -17.12
N GLU A 663 -9.31 -32.02 -17.75
CA GLU A 663 -10.21 -33.16 -17.56
C GLU A 663 -10.22 -33.60 -16.08
N GLY A 664 -11.39 -33.51 -15.44
CA GLY A 664 -11.57 -33.83 -14.02
C GLY A 664 -11.45 -32.65 -13.03
N SER A 665 -11.15 -31.43 -13.50
CA SER A 665 -11.11 -30.23 -12.65
C SER A 665 -12.50 -29.76 -12.20
N ASP A 666 -12.65 -29.45 -10.91
CA ASP A 666 -13.81 -28.80 -10.29
C ASP A 666 -13.72 -27.26 -10.23
N ARG A 667 -12.51 -26.72 -10.44
CA ARG A 667 -12.21 -25.28 -10.41
C ARG A 667 -12.86 -24.53 -11.57
N LEU A 668 -13.12 -23.24 -11.36
CA LEU A 668 -13.70 -22.33 -12.36
C LEU A 668 -12.60 -21.63 -13.19
N ILE A 669 -12.96 -21.10 -14.36
CA ILE A 669 -12.06 -20.44 -15.32
C ILE A 669 -12.02 -18.92 -15.08
N ASP A 670 -10.84 -18.31 -14.93
CA ASP A 670 -10.74 -16.85 -14.93
C ASP A 670 -10.67 -16.33 -16.38
N TYR A 671 -11.64 -15.51 -16.77
CA TYR A 671 -11.65 -14.85 -18.08
C TYR A 671 -10.47 -13.87 -18.27
N ARG A 672 -9.82 -13.41 -17.18
CA ARG A 672 -8.58 -12.62 -17.23
C ARG A 672 -7.38 -13.45 -17.67
N CYS A 673 -7.46 -14.77 -17.54
CA CYS A 673 -6.47 -15.73 -18.04
C CYS A 673 -6.77 -16.23 -19.45
N ASP A 674 -7.97 -15.99 -20.00
CA ASP A 674 -8.33 -16.44 -21.35
C ASP A 674 -7.53 -15.64 -22.40
N PRO A 675 -6.70 -16.26 -23.25
CA PRO A 675 -5.96 -15.57 -24.32
C PRO A 675 -6.84 -14.84 -25.34
N LYS A 676 -8.12 -15.23 -25.44
CA LYS A 676 -9.15 -14.58 -26.28
C LYS A 676 -10.07 -13.66 -25.46
N GLY A 677 -9.87 -13.61 -24.15
CA GLY A 677 -10.58 -12.75 -23.23
C GLY A 677 -10.27 -11.28 -23.42
N SER A 678 -11.07 -10.43 -22.81
CA SER A 678 -10.83 -8.99 -22.76
C SER A 678 -10.97 -8.45 -21.35
N LEU A 679 -10.01 -7.62 -20.97
CA LEU A 679 -10.05 -6.76 -19.81
C LEU A 679 -10.85 -5.50 -20.16
N THR A 680 -11.54 -4.93 -19.19
CA THR A 680 -12.12 -3.58 -19.26
C THR A 680 -11.16 -2.59 -18.61
N PRO A 681 -10.41 -1.76 -19.36
CA PRO A 681 -9.75 -0.59 -18.81
C PRO A 681 -10.79 0.45 -18.39
N TRP A 682 -10.40 1.35 -17.49
CA TRP A 682 -11.30 2.34 -16.92
C TRP A 682 -11.55 3.56 -17.81
N SER A 683 -10.72 3.81 -18.82
CA SER A 683 -10.72 5.07 -19.58
C SER A 683 -11.08 4.98 -21.07
N ASP A 684 -10.71 3.91 -21.80
CA ASP A 684 -10.78 3.89 -23.27
C ASP A 684 -11.35 2.63 -23.96
N GLY A 685 -11.85 1.64 -23.19
CA GLY A 685 -12.56 0.46 -23.72
C GLY A 685 -11.71 -0.81 -23.86
N PHE A 686 -12.37 -1.94 -24.15
CA PHE A 686 -11.81 -3.29 -23.99
C PHE A 686 -10.41 -3.51 -24.58
N ARG A 687 -9.54 -4.20 -23.82
CA ARG A 687 -8.19 -4.62 -24.23
C ARG A 687 -8.02 -6.12 -24.08
N PRO A 688 -7.18 -6.78 -24.89
CA PRO A 688 -6.91 -8.21 -24.71
C PRO A 688 -6.23 -8.47 -23.36
N THR A 689 -6.41 -9.68 -22.82
CA THR A 689 -5.75 -10.15 -21.59
C THR A 689 -4.23 -10.28 -21.71
N GLY A 690 -3.72 -10.54 -22.92
CA GLY A 690 -2.30 -10.84 -23.13
C GLY A 690 -1.84 -12.18 -22.52
N ALA A 691 -2.77 -13.02 -22.05
CA ALA A 691 -2.46 -14.28 -21.41
C ALA A 691 -1.92 -15.32 -22.40
N LEU A 692 -0.96 -16.12 -21.96
CA LEU A 692 -0.39 -17.23 -22.70
C LEU A 692 -1.40 -18.41 -22.77
N PRO A 693 -1.57 -19.06 -23.94
CA PRO A 693 -2.50 -20.17 -24.08
C PRO A 693 -2.00 -21.45 -23.42
N ASN A 694 -2.95 -22.36 -23.16
CA ASN A 694 -2.72 -23.69 -22.58
C ASN A 694 -2.18 -23.68 -21.14
N ALA A 695 -2.43 -22.59 -20.40
CA ALA A 695 -2.10 -22.49 -18.99
C ALA A 695 -2.84 -23.57 -18.15
N PRO A 696 -2.16 -24.25 -17.20
CA PRO A 696 -2.76 -25.17 -16.25
C PRO A 696 -3.48 -24.41 -15.11
N LEU A 697 -3.80 -25.08 -13.99
CA LEU A 697 -4.42 -24.42 -12.85
C LEU A 697 -3.41 -23.49 -12.14
N ALA A 698 -3.91 -22.53 -11.35
CA ALA A 698 -3.04 -21.63 -10.60
C ALA A 698 -2.15 -22.43 -9.63
N GLY A 699 -0.83 -22.20 -9.69
CA GLY A 699 0.18 -22.94 -8.94
C GLY A 699 0.74 -24.18 -9.66
N ASP A 700 0.07 -24.72 -10.68
CA ASP A 700 0.60 -25.83 -11.48
C ASP A 700 1.73 -25.35 -12.41
N TRP A 701 2.64 -26.25 -12.76
CA TRP A 701 3.79 -25.97 -13.63
C TRP A 701 3.40 -25.74 -15.10
N HIS A 702 3.65 -24.52 -15.59
CA HIS A 702 3.41 -24.09 -16.97
C HIS A 702 4.74 -24.03 -17.75
N HIS A 703 5.09 -25.16 -18.36
CA HIS A 703 6.33 -25.34 -19.11
C HIS A 703 6.59 -24.23 -20.15
N GLU A 704 5.59 -23.90 -20.98
CA GLU A 704 5.70 -22.91 -22.06
C GLU A 704 5.99 -21.51 -21.52
N GLN A 705 5.35 -21.13 -20.41
CA GLN A 705 5.61 -19.87 -19.74
C GLN A 705 7.03 -19.86 -19.16
N PHE A 706 7.48 -20.95 -18.54
CA PHE A 706 8.84 -21.03 -18.00
C PHE A 706 9.91 -20.89 -19.11
N VAL A 707 9.74 -21.57 -20.24
CA VAL A 707 10.61 -21.43 -21.42
C VAL A 707 10.65 -19.98 -21.92
N MET A 708 9.50 -19.32 -22.02
CA MET A 708 9.40 -17.91 -22.40
C MET A 708 10.10 -17.00 -21.39
N LEU A 709 9.85 -17.17 -20.09
CA LEU A 709 10.43 -16.37 -19.02
C LEU A 709 11.98 -16.47 -19.04
N VAL A 710 12.52 -17.66 -19.21
CA VAL A 710 13.98 -17.93 -19.33
C VAL A 710 14.58 -17.26 -20.56
N ASN A 711 13.93 -17.37 -21.72
CA ASN A 711 14.43 -16.80 -22.97
C ASN A 711 14.32 -15.27 -23.03
N ASN A 712 13.36 -14.70 -22.31
CA ASN A 712 13.15 -13.25 -22.19
C ASN A 712 13.77 -12.66 -20.90
N ALA A 713 14.65 -13.38 -20.20
CA ALA A 713 15.27 -12.89 -18.96
C ALA A 713 15.99 -11.54 -19.16
N TYR A 714 15.82 -10.61 -18.21
CA TYR A 714 16.57 -9.36 -18.13
C TYR A 714 16.87 -8.98 -16.67
N PRO A 715 18.15 -8.98 -16.24
CA PRO A 715 19.35 -9.32 -17.00
C PRO A 715 19.32 -10.75 -17.59
N ALA A 716 20.08 -10.94 -18.68
CA ALA A 716 20.17 -12.23 -19.35
C ALA A 716 20.86 -13.29 -18.48
N LEU A 717 20.56 -14.56 -18.76
CA LEU A 717 21.10 -15.75 -18.10
C LEU A 717 22.40 -16.26 -18.72
#